data_AF-A0A7Y7PAU9-F1
#
_entry.id   AF-A0A7Y7PAU9-F1
#
_cell.length_a   1.000
_cell.length_b   1.000
_cell.length_c   1.000
_cell.angle_alpha   90.00
_cell.angle_beta   90.00
_cell.angle_gamma   90.00
#
_symmetry.space_group_name_H-M   'P 1'
#
loop_
_entity.id
_entity.type
_entity.pdbx_description
1 polymer ?
#
loop_
_entity_poly.entity_id
_entity_poly.type
_entity_poly.pdbx_seq_one_letter_code
_entity_poly.pdbx_strand_id
1 'polypeptide(L)'
;MQKIYPFKFLDAYTLDDSQLFFGRNEEVEALYNMVFQSDLLLVYGASGTGKTSLIQCGLASKFATHEWLPLFIRRGTDINQSFEKVLIENGGDIESDSQDLDWLDQDWTSEVENIQSNLSSLAKLFRSIYLKSFKPIYLIFDQFEELYILGSKQEQQKFFQTIKEILQIEQPVKVIFSVREEYLGHLYEFERRVPELLRKKLRVESMTFEKINDIIQGIGNLKQSIVKLENGCEEEFCVKVFQKIKGSENKISIELPYLQVFLDKLYLDITGDEKRETEAVFNVESLNKLGDIGDVLQDFLDEQVSSAAREFNFEREVIWKILSSFVTLDGTKEPLSINEIYSRLSDINQSIIFNAIQYFENRRIIRFSEKEQMFEIAHDSLANQISTRRSNEEIAVLEVSRLIKYQSNLKDNARELLSAKQLAFIEPYLTHLQLTITEKELIEQSYIAAEKERKQTRKRHRRIQMIYVGASVISLFFGMYALFQKREADQNYLELRKNNAESYFKEEKFSQAKSEYADLINTSLNQGRSISKKIVECEYLDSVKKIFDSNINNARILSASGKTEDLLKADSIFNNTIRLNYPSGIQRLTAELELHRRQVIKFCDDNIIIAGTLINYNMNMAALETLQNILKLQKNNAEAHNLLKKIKK
;
A
#
# COMPACT_ATOMS: atom_id res chain seq x y z
N MET A 1 -36.03 -20.90 -56.16
CA MET A 1 -35.54 -20.03 -55.08
C MET A 1 -34.30 -20.69 -54.52
N GLN A 2 -33.20 -19.93 -54.38
CA GLN A 2 -31.96 -20.42 -53.78
C GLN A 2 -32.22 -20.70 -52.30
N LYS A 3 -31.81 -21.87 -51.79
CA LYS A 3 -31.94 -22.19 -50.38
C LYS A 3 -30.81 -21.52 -49.59
N ILE A 4 -31.06 -21.18 -48.32
CA ILE A 4 -30.20 -20.31 -47.52
C ILE A 4 -29.92 -20.96 -46.16
N TYR A 5 -28.66 -20.93 -45.75
CA TYR A 5 -28.26 -21.33 -44.39
C TYR A 5 -28.44 -20.15 -43.43
N PRO A 6 -29.23 -20.30 -42.34
CA PRO A 6 -29.64 -19.15 -41.52
C PRO A 6 -28.58 -18.69 -40.50
N PHE A 7 -27.61 -19.54 -40.17
CA PHE A 7 -26.62 -19.28 -39.11
C PHE A 7 -25.32 -18.72 -39.69
N LYS A 8 -24.96 -17.50 -39.30
CA LYS A 8 -23.73 -16.82 -39.74
C LYS A 8 -22.54 -17.16 -38.84
N PHE A 9 -22.72 -18.07 -37.89
CA PHE A 9 -21.70 -18.45 -36.92
C PHE A 9 -21.32 -17.23 -36.06
N LEU A 10 -20.11 -16.70 -36.22
CA LEU A 10 -19.61 -15.54 -35.48
C LEU A 10 -19.54 -14.27 -36.33
N ASP A 11 -19.92 -14.35 -37.60
CA ASP A 11 -19.97 -13.19 -38.49
C ASP A 11 -21.19 -12.31 -38.17
N ALA A 12 -21.04 -11.01 -38.42
CA ALA A 12 -22.15 -10.09 -38.34
C ALA A 12 -23.11 -10.29 -39.53
N TYR A 13 -24.41 -10.21 -39.26
CA TYR A 13 -25.43 -10.08 -40.31
C TYR A 13 -25.26 -8.74 -41.02
N THR A 14 -25.38 -8.75 -42.36
CA THR A 14 -25.36 -7.57 -43.22
C THR A 14 -26.75 -7.30 -43.82
N LEU A 15 -26.90 -6.24 -44.61
CA LEU A 15 -28.16 -5.90 -45.27
C LEU A 15 -28.73 -7.05 -46.12
N ASP A 16 -27.86 -7.83 -46.78
CA ASP A 16 -28.26 -8.98 -47.61
C ASP A 16 -28.87 -10.12 -46.78
N ASP A 17 -28.55 -10.17 -45.48
CA ASP A 17 -29.07 -11.16 -44.54
C ASP A 17 -30.33 -10.68 -43.80
N SER A 18 -30.95 -9.56 -44.20
CA SER A 18 -32.11 -8.96 -43.51
C SER A 18 -33.29 -9.92 -43.27
N GLN A 19 -33.53 -10.84 -44.19
CA GLN A 19 -34.56 -11.89 -44.05
C GLN A 19 -34.23 -12.98 -43.00
N LEU A 20 -33.01 -13.01 -42.49
CA LEU A 20 -32.54 -13.93 -41.44
C LEU A 20 -32.41 -13.23 -40.07
N PHE A 21 -32.62 -11.91 -40.01
CA PHE A 21 -32.36 -11.11 -38.82
C PHE A 21 -33.64 -10.94 -37.98
N PHE A 22 -33.77 -11.77 -36.94
CA PHE A 22 -34.96 -11.84 -36.07
C PHE A 22 -34.65 -11.47 -34.61
N GLY A 23 -35.70 -11.21 -33.82
CA GLY A 23 -35.60 -10.99 -32.37
C GLY A 23 -35.10 -9.62 -31.92
N ARG A 24 -34.89 -8.66 -32.83
CA ARG A 24 -34.37 -7.31 -32.55
C ARG A 24 -35.24 -6.16 -33.09
N ASN A 25 -36.51 -6.43 -33.36
CA ASN A 25 -37.41 -5.46 -33.98
C ASN A 25 -37.53 -4.16 -33.17
N GLU A 26 -37.69 -4.27 -31.84
CA GLU A 26 -37.83 -3.12 -30.95
C GLU A 26 -36.56 -2.24 -30.95
N GLU A 27 -35.38 -2.85 -30.86
CA GLU A 27 -34.11 -2.11 -30.90
C GLU A 27 -33.86 -1.46 -32.25
N VAL A 28 -34.23 -2.12 -33.36
CA VAL A 28 -34.13 -1.56 -34.71
C VAL A 28 -35.01 -0.32 -34.85
N GLU A 29 -36.28 -0.40 -34.42
CA GLU A 29 -37.19 0.74 -34.45
C GLU A 29 -36.71 1.89 -33.55
N ALA A 30 -36.23 1.58 -32.35
CA ALA A 30 -35.69 2.57 -31.45
C ALA A 30 -34.46 3.27 -32.07
N LEU A 31 -33.52 2.50 -32.62
CA LEU A 31 -32.31 3.04 -33.25
C LEU A 31 -32.65 3.92 -34.46
N TYR A 32 -33.55 3.45 -35.33
CA TYR A 32 -34.01 4.18 -36.50
C TYR A 32 -34.63 5.53 -36.11
N ASN A 33 -35.52 5.54 -35.11
CA ASN A 33 -36.12 6.79 -34.62
C ASN A 33 -35.08 7.75 -34.00
N MET A 34 -34.10 7.22 -33.26
CA MET A 34 -33.05 8.01 -32.62
C MET A 34 -32.14 8.71 -33.64
N VAL A 35 -31.90 8.07 -34.79
CA VAL A 35 -31.09 8.62 -35.88
C VAL A 35 -31.62 9.95 -36.41
N PHE A 36 -32.94 10.15 -36.39
CA PHE A 36 -33.55 11.44 -36.79
C PHE A 36 -33.59 12.48 -35.67
N GLN A 37 -33.28 12.11 -34.42
CA GLN A 37 -33.38 12.99 -33.26
C GLN A 37 -32.04 13.63 -32.86
N SER A 38 -30.93 13.12 -33.37
CA SER A 38 -29.58 13.57 -33.04
C SER A 38 -28.60 13.22 -34.17
N ASP A 39 -27.58 14.04 -34.33
CA ASP A 39 -26.49 13.78 -35.28
C ASP A 39 -25.36 12.95 -34.64
N LEU A 40 -25.43 12.74 -33.33
CA LEU A 40 -24.53 11.84 -32.61
C LEU A 40 -25.33 10.86 -31.76
N LEU A 41 -25.04 9.57 -31.95
CA LEU A 41 -25.64 8.45 -31.24
C LEU A 41 -24.59 7.50 -30.67
N LEU A 42 -24.87 6.98 -29.47
CA LEU A 42 -24.07 5.94 -28.85
C LEU A 42 -24.88 4.64 -28.72
N VAL A 43 -24.49 3.62 -29.46
CA VAL A 43 -24.97 2.24 -29.29
C VAL A 43 -23.99 1.51 -28.38
N TYR A 44 -24.47 0.96 -27.27
CA TYR A 44 -23.62 0.25 -26.33
C TYR A 44 -24.25 -1.03 -25.80
N GLY A 45 -23.46 -1.94 -25.26
CA GLY A 45 -23.92 -3.19 -24.67
C GLY A 45 -22.79 -4.18 -24.50
N ALA A 46 -23.03 -5.25 -23.73
CA ALA A 46 -22.06 -6.32 -23.54
C ALA A 46 -21.52 -6.87 -24.87
N SER A 47 -20.37 -7.55 -24.85
CA SER A 47 -19.91 -8.25 -26.04
C SER A 47 -20.86 -9.40 -26.41
N GLY A 48 -20.98 -9.72 -27.69
CA GLY A 48 -21.90 -10.78 -28.15
C GLY A 48 -23.39 -10.43 -28.14
N THR A 49 -23.77 -9.18 -27.88
CA THR A 49 -25.19 -8.76 -27.97
C THR A 49 -25.65 -8.47 -29.41
N GLY A 50 -24.74 -8.41 -30.38
CA GLY A 50 -25.06 -8.20 -31.80
C GLY A 50 -25.13 -6.74 -32.24
N LYS A 51 -24.41 -5.82 -31.58
CA LYS A 51 -24.35 -4.39 -31.93
C LYS A 51 -24.04 -4.14 -33.41
N THR A 52 -23.00 -4.78 -33.94
CA THR A 52 -22.59 -4.65 -35.35
C THR A 52 -23.71 -5.10 -36.29
N SER A 53 -24.34 -6.24 -36.03
CA SER A 53 -25.47 -6.75 -36.82
C SER A 53 -26.71 -5.86 -36.71
N LEU A 54 -26.98 -5.29 -35.53
CA LEU A 54 -28.07 -4.35 -35.34
C LEU A 54 -27.90 -3.12 -36.25
N ILE A 55 -26.68 -2.63 -36.44
CA ILE A 55 -26.39 -1.48 -37.31
C ILE A 55 -26.32 -1.89 -38.80
N GLN A 56 -25.53 -2.92 -39.13
CA GLN A 56 -25.24 -3.33 -40.50
C GLN A 56 -26.40 -4.03 -41.22
N CYS A 57 -27.26 -4.70 -40.45
CA CYS A 57 -28.43 -5.40 -40.97
C CYS A 57 -29.71 -4.69 -40.56
N GLY A 58 -29.96 -4.61 -39.25
CA GLY A 58 -31.21 -4.09 -38.70
C GLY A 58 -31.49 -2.65 -39.12
N LEU A 59 -30.63 -1.71 -38.74
CA LEU A 59 -30.78 -0.29 -39.06
C LEU A 59 -30.70 -0.06 -40.57
N ALA A 60 -29.73 -0.66 -41.25
CA ALA A 60 -29.57 -0.53 -42.70
C ALA A 60 -30.84 -0.97 -43.46
N SER A 61 -31.55 -2.01 -42.99
CA SER A 61 -32.78 -2.51 -43.64
C SER A 61 -33.96 -1.53 -43.57
N LYS A 62 -33.89 -0.51 -42.71
CA LYS A 62 -34.94 0.52 -42.59
C LYS A 62 -34.79 1.68 -43.56
N PHE A 63 -33.63 1.82 -44.21
CA PHE A 63 -33.38 2.89 -45.15
C PHE A 63 -33.56 2.45 -46.59
N ALA A 64 -34.07 3.34 -47.43
CA ALA A 64 -33.97 3.17 -48.87
C ALA A 64 -32.53 3.37 -49.33
N THR A 65 -32.17 2.79 -50.49
CA THR A 65 -30.80 2.86 -51.03
C THR A 65 -30.29 4.28 -51.29
N HIS A 66 -31.18 5.27 -51.42
CA HIS A 66 -30.84 6.68 -51.65
C HIS A 66 -30.79 7.54 -50.37
N GLU A 67 -31.17 6.99 -49.22
CA GLU A 67 -31.23 7.72 -47.94
C GLU A 67 -30.05 7.40 -47.01
N TRP A 68 -29.18 6.47 -47.43
CA TRP A 68 -28.19 5.85 -46.57
C TRP A 68 -26.86 5.67 -47.30
N LEU A 69 -25.85 6.42 -46.86
CA LEU A 69 -24.44 6.17 -47.19
C LEU A 69 -23.66 5.80 -45.92
N PRO A 70 -23.50 4.50 -45.62
CA PRO A 70 -22.80 4.05 -44.42
C PRO A 70 -21.30 3.99 -44.65
N LEU A 71 -20.55 4.72 -43.82
CA LEU A 71 -19.09 4.70 -43.77
C LEU A 71 -18.68 4.00 -42.47
N PHE A 72 -18.38 2.70 -42.58
CA PHE A 72 -17.91 1.89 -41.45
C PHE A 72 -16.43 2.14 -41.19
N ILE A 73 -16.12 2.55 -39.97
CA ILE A 73 -14.77 2.89 -39.52
C ILE A 73 -14.47 2.07 -38.27
N ARG A 74 -13.32 1.41 -38.26
CA ARG A 74 -12.68 0.83 -37.07
C ARG A 74 -11.32 1.49 -36.90
N ARG A 75 -10.69 1.28 -35.74
CA ARG A 75 -9.42 1.94 -35.44
C ARG A 75 -8.30 1.54 -36.39
N GLY A 76 -8.19 0.24 -36.71
CA GLY A 76 -7.01 -0.28 -37.41
C GLY A 76 -5.73 0.04 -36.61
N THR A 77 -4.75 0.64 -37.27
CA THR A 77 -3.51 1.12 -36.62
C THR A 77 -3.67 2.47 -35.92
N ASP A 78 -4.47 3.38 -36.48
CA ASP A 78 -4.82 4.70 -35.93
C ASP A 78 -6.18 5.16 -36.46
N ILE A 79 -7.11 5.49 -35.56
CA ILE A 79 -8.50 5.81 -35.93
C ILE A 79 -8.61 7.04 -36.86
N ASN A 80 -7.69 8.00 -36.75
CA ASN A 80 -7.73 9.21 -37.57
C ASN A 80 -7.31 8.89 -39.01
N GLN A 81 -6.33 7.99 -39.18
CA GLN A 81 -5.89 7.53 -40.49
C GLN A 81 -6.95 6.65 -41.15
N SER A 82 -7.55 5.71 -40.40
CA SER A 82 -8.64 4.88 -40.91
C SER A 82 -9.86 5.72 -41.29
N PHE A 83 -10.20 6.72 -40.49
CA PHE A 83 -11.25 7.69 -40.81
C PHE A 83 -10.98 8.43 -42.11
N GLU A 84 -9.80 9.04 -42.25
CA GLU A 84 -9.41 9.79 -43.45
C GLU A 84 -9.40 8.90 -44.71
N LYS A 85 -8.85 7.69 -44.60
CA LYS A 85 -8.84 6.69 -45.67
C LYS A 85 -10.25 6.36 -46.14
N VAL A 86 -11.19 6.11 -45.22
CA VAL A 86 -12.58 5.79 -45.56
C VAL A 86 -13.26 6.96 -46.27
N LEU A 87 -13.00 8.21 -45.87
CA LEU A 87 -13.54 9.37 -46.58
C LEU A 87 -13.03 9.45 -48.02
N ILE A 88 -11.72 9.29 -48.22
CA ILE A 88 -11.08 9.36 -49.54
C ILE A 88 -11.60 8.24 -50.46
N GLU A 89 -11.67 7.01 -49.96
CA GLU A 89 -12.20 5.85 -50.70
C GLU A 89 -13.65 6.03 -51.16
N ASN A 90 -14.44 6.86 -50.45
CA ASN A 90 -15.83 7.15 -50.78
C ASN A 90 -15.99 8.47 -51.56
N GLY A 91 -14.90 8.97 -52.16
CA GLY A 91 -14.92 10.11 -53.06
C GLY A 91 -14.65 11.45 -52.40
N GLY A 92 -14.20 11.46 -51.14
CA GLY A 92 -13.71 12.65 -50.47
C GLY A 92 -12.43 13.15 -51.13
N ASP A 93 -12.45 14.38 -51.59
CA ASP A 93 -11.31 14.99 -52.26
C ASP A 93 -11.24 16.49 -51.91
N ILE A 94 -10.07 16.93 -51.45
CA ILE A 94 -9.80 18.30 -51.03
C ILE A 94 -9.58 19.21 -52.26
N GLU A 95 -9.16 18.63 -53.39
CA GLU A 95 -8.76 19.34 -54.62
C GLU A 95 -9.88 19.38 -55.70
N SER A 96 -10.83 18.44 -55.67
CA SER A 96 -11.89 18.28 -56.69
C SER A 96 -12.85 19.46 -56.89
N ASP A 97 -13.05 20.31 -55.88
CA ASP A 97 -14.08 21.36 -55.90
C ASP A 97 -13.76 22.56 -56.82
N SER A 98 -12.60 22.57 -57.49
CA SER A 98 -12.21 23.63 -58.44
C SER A 98 -12.59 23.35 -59.90
N GLN A 99 -12.86 22.10 -60.28
CA GLN A 99 -13.14 21.73 -61.68
C GLN A 99 -14.61 21.37 -61.96
N ASP A 100 -15.36 20.90 -60.95
CA ASP A 100 -16.72 20.41 -61.15
C ASP A 100 -17.82 21.50 -61.09
N LEU A 101 -17.46 22.78 -60.98
CA LEU A 101 -18.42 23.91 -60.91
C LEU A 101 -18.63 24.65 -62.24
N ASP A 102 -18.02 24.18 -63.34
CA ASP A 102 -18.10 24.81 -64.67
C ASP A 102 -19.52 24.88 -65.27
N TRP A 103 -20.52 24.23 -64.64
CA TRP A 103 -21.92 24.28 -65.07
C TRP A 103 -22.77 25.38 -64.38
N LEU A 104 -22.28 26.00 -63.31
CA LEU A 104 -23.01 27.04 -62.58
C LEU A 104 -22.80 28.42 -63.24
N ASP A 105 -23.89 29.15 -63.48
CA ASP A 105 -23.89 30.46 -64.12
C ASP A 105 -22.86 31.42 -63.49
N GLN A 106 -22.18 32.20 -64.35
CA GLN A 106 -21.06 33.10 -64.01
C GLN A 106 -21.37 34.12 -62.89
N ASP A 107 -22.64 34.39 -62.58
CA ASP A 107 -23.03 35.33 -61.53
C ASP A 107 -22.95 34.75 -60.11
N TRP A 108 -22.85 33.41 -59.95
CA TRP A 108 -22.75 32.74 -58.63
C TRP A 108 -21.31 32.37 -58.22
N THR A 109 -20.33 32.47 -59.12
CA THR A 109 -18.96 32.01 -58.90
C THR A 109 -18.22 32.80 -57.80
N SER A 110 -18.45 34.12 -57.73
CA SER A 110 -17.76 35.00 -56.78
C SER A 110 -18.20 34.83 -55.31
N GLU A 111 -19.46 34.47 -55.05
CA GLU A 111 -19.93 34.15 -53.69
C GLU A 111 -19.54 32.72 -53.28
N VAL A 112 -19.56 31.76 -54.21
CA VAL A 112 -19.17 30.37 -53.97
C VAL A 112 -17.67 30.24 -53.70
N GLU A 113 -16.80 30.96 -54.42
CA GLU A 113 -15.35 30.99 -54.17
C GLU A 113 -15.01 31.54 -52.77
N ASN A 114 -15.75 32.56 -52.31
CA ASN A 114 -15.53 33.19 -51.01
C ASN A 114 -15.97 32.26 -49.85
N ILE A 115 -17.08 31.53 -50.02
CA ILE A 115 -17.52 30.47 -49.09
C ILE A 115 -16.53 29.29 -49.08
N GLN A 116 -15.99 28.90 -50.25
CA GLN A 116 -15.03 27.80 -50.39
C GLN A 116 -13.68 28.06 -49.72
N SER A 117 -13.23 29.31 -49.72
CA SER A 117 -11.98 29.70 -49.03
C SER A 117 -12.06 29.57 -47.49
N ASN A 118 -13.28 29.59 -46.93
CA ASN A 118 -13.53 29.55 -45.49
C ASN A 118 -13.90 28.16 -44.95
N LEU A 119 -14.14 27.17 -45.81
CA LEU A 119 -14.44 25.80 -45.39
C LEU A 119 -13.19 25.08 -44.91
N SER A 120 -13.30 24.36 -43.79
CA SER A 120 -12.22 23.49 -43.32
C SER A 120 -11.97 22.33 -44.29
N SER A 121 -10.77 21.74 -44.25
CA SER A 121 -10.42 20.59 -45.10
C SER A 121 -11.42 19.44 -44.94
N LEU A 122 -11.92 19.23 -43.71
CA LEU A 122 -12.89 18.19 -43.43
C LEU A 122 -14.26 18.48 -44.05
N ALA A 123 -14.71 19.74 -44.01
CA ALA A 123 -15.95 20.16 -44.66
C ALA A 123 -15.88 19.98 -46.19
N LYS A 124 -14.72 20.23 -46.81
CA LYS A 124 -14.49 19.96 -48.25
C LYS A 124 -14.60 18.47 -48.58
N LEU A 125 -14.05 17.60 -47.74
CA LEU A 125 -14.19 16.14 -47.90
C LEU A 125 -15.65 15.69 -47.82
N PHE A 126 -16.41 16.16 -46.83
CA PHE A 126 -17.83 15.79 -46.71
C PHE A 126 -18.68 16.35 -47.84
N ARG A 127 -18.40 17.59 -48.27
CA ARG A 127 -19.07 18.21 -49.41
C ARG A 127 -18.85 17.41 -50.69
N SER A 128 -17.63 17.01 -51.01
CA SER A 128 -17.34 16.22 -52.22
C SER A 128 -18.01 14.84 -52.19
N ILE A 129 -18.02 14.15 -51.05
CA ILE A 129 -18.75 12.88 -50.88
C ILE A 129 -20.26 13.09 -51.08
N TYR A 130 -20.81 14.16 -50.48
CA TYR A 130 -22.22 14.47 -50.59
C TYR A 130 -22.62 14.83 -52.03
N LEU A 131 -21.83 15.63 -52.75
CA LEU A 131 -22.10 16.00 -54.15
C LEU A 131 -22.00 14.80 -55.12
N LYS A 132 -21.20 13.78 -54.81
CA LYS A 132 -21.11 12.56 -55.62
C LYS A 132 -22.27 11.60 -55.39
N SER A 133 -22.75 11.50 -54.15
CA SER A 133 -23.75 10.50 -53.76
C SER A 133 -25.17 11.05 -53.66
N PHE A 134 -25.32 12.33 -53.32
CA PHE A 134 -26.56 12.99 -52.90
C PHE A 134 -27.28 12.27 -51.75
N LYS A 135 -26.54 11.59 -50.87
CA LYS A 135 -27.08 10.84 -49.73
C LYS A 135 -26.61 11.41 -48.40
N PRO A 136 -27.43 11.37 -47.33
CA PRO A 136 -26.97 11.58 -45.98
C PRO A 136 -25.86 10.60 -45.60
N ILE A 137 -24.83 11.10 -44.92
CA ILE A 137 -23.60 10.34 -44.61
C ILE A 137 -23.69 9.82 -43.18
N TYR A 138 -23.51 8.51 -43.00
CA TYR A 138 -23.55 7.84 -41.71
C TYR A 138 -22.17 7.32 -41.35
N LEU A 139 -21.46 8.04 -40.47
CA LEU A 139 -20.18 7.61 -39.90
C LEU A 139 -20.45 6.61 -38.78
N ILE A 140 -20.09 5.35 -39.02
CA ILE A 140 -20.32 4.26 -38.08
C ILE A 140 -18.97 3.81 -37.54
N PHE A 141 -18.66 4.27 -36.33
CA PHE A 141 -17.47 3.88 -35.59
C PHE A 141 -17.78 2.62 -34.79
N ASP A 142 -17.49 1.46 -35.37
CA ASP A 142 -17.70 0.18 -34.69
C ASP A 142 -16.51 -0.21 -33.82
N GLN A 143 -16.78 -0.91 -32.73
CA GLN A 143 -15.77 -1.31 -31.73
C GLN A 143 -14.92 -0.13 -31.24
N PHE A 144 -15.60 0.99 -30.93
CA PHE A 144 -14.94 2.25 -30.61
C PHE A 144 -14.01 2.16 -29.39
N GLU A 145 -14.22 1.19 -28.50
CA GLU A 145 -13.33 0.92 -27.37
C GLU A 145 -11.88 0.61 -27.77
N GLU A 146 -11.61 0.15 -28.99
CA GLU A 146 -10.24 -0.10 -29.49
C GLU A 146 -9.35 1.15 -29.38
N LEU A 147 -9.93 2.34 -29.53
CA LEU A 147 -9.24 3.63 -29.35
C LEU A 147 -8.68 3.80 -27.93
N TYR A 148 -9.31 3.17 -26.93
CA TYR A 148 -8.88 3.23 -25.53
C TYR A 148 -8.02 2.03 -25.12
N ILE A 149 -8.17 0.88 -25.78
CA ILE A 149 -7.40 -0.34 -25.50
C ILE A 149 -6.02 -0.27 -26.16
N LEU A 150 -6.00 0.07 -27.45
CA LEU A 150 -4.79 0.04 -28.29
C LEU A 150 -4.30 1.45 -28.64
N GLY A 151 -5.22 2.43 -28.64
CA GLY A 151 -4.92 3.79 -29.08
C GLY A 151 -4.16 4.65 -28.08
N SER A 152 -3.36 5.57 -28.63
CA SER A 152 -2.58 6.50 -27.82
C SER A 152 -3.42 7.68 -27.32
N LYS A 153 -2.96 8.39 -26.27
CA LYS A 153 -3.63 9.61 -25.80
C LYS A 153 -3.64 10.73 -26.84
N GLN A 154 -2.65 10.77 -27.72
CA GLN A 154 -2.55 11.77 -28.79
C GLN A 154 -3.55 11.47 -29.90
N GLU A 155 -3.67 10.19 -30.28
CA GLU A 155 -4.68 9.68 -31.21
C GLU A 155 -6.10 10.04 -30.72
N GLN A 156 -6.40 9.77 -29.44
CA GLN A 156 -7.67 10.13 -28.79
C GLN A 156 -7.96 11.65 -28.90
N GLN A 157 -7.00 12.49 -28.53
CA GLN A 157 -7.18 13.94 -28.53
C GLN A 157 -7.44 14.51 -29.93
N LYS A 158 -6.69 14.04 -30.94
CA LYS A 158 -6.90 14.42 -32.34
C LYS A 158 -8.30 14.02 -32.79
N PHE A 159 -8.71 12.79 -32.49
CA PHE A 159 -10.02 12.27 -32.88
C PHE A 159 -11.18 13.06 -32.25
N PHE A 160 -11.09 13.42 -30.96
CA PHE A 160 -12.13 14.22 -30.31
C PHE A 160 -12.31 15.59 -30.96
N GLN A 161 -11.22 16.20 -31.42
CA GLN A 161 -11.28 17.46 -32.15
C GLN A 161 -11.94 17.28 -33.52
N THR A 162 -11.62 16.20 -34.24
CA THR A 162 -12.26 15.84 -35.52
C THR A 162 -13.77 15.69 -35.37
N ILE A 163 -14.26 14.98 -34.35
CA ILE A 163 -15.71 14.83 -34.11
C ILE A 163 -16.37 16.16 -33.79
N LYS A 164 -15.71 17.01 -32.99
CA LYS A 164 -16.23 18.34 -32.68
C LYS A 164 -16.37 19.20 -33.94
N GLU A 165 -15.42 19.09 -34.86
CA GLU A 165 -15.49 19.76 -36.16
C GLU A 165 -16.63 19.22 -37.02
N ILE A 166 -16.83 17.90 -37.08
CA ILE A 166 -17.92 17.25 -37.83
C ILE A 166 -19.29 17.80 -37.41
N LEU A 167 -19.52 17.96 -36.11
CA LEU A 167 -20.79 18.47 -35.57
C LEU A 167 -21.07 19.94 -35.93
N GLN A 168 -20.11 20.66 -36.50
CA GLN A 168 -20.24 22.06 -36.92
C GLN A 168 -20.40 22.21 -38.44
N ILE A 169 -20.32 21.11 -39.20
CA ILE A 169 -20.41 21.11 -40.65
C ILE A 169 -21.88 21.13 -41.09
N GLU A 170 -22.18 21.83 -42.19
CA GLU A 170 -23.56 21.99 -42.70
C GLU A 170 -24.11 20.74 -43.39
N GLN A 171 -23.25 19.86 -43.93
CA GLN A 171 -23.68 18.64 -44.61
C GLN A 171 -24.41 17.69 -43.64
N PRO A 172 -25.39 16.88 -44.13
CA PRO A 172 -26.15 15.96 -43.30
C PRO A 172 -25.30 14.73 -42.91
N VAL A 173 -24.42 14.92 -41.92
CA VAL A 173 -23.54 13.89 -41.39
C VAL A 173 -24.07 13.41 -40.03
N LYS A 174 -24.23 12.10 -39.90
CA LYS A 174 -24.64 11.44 -38.66
C LYS A 174 -23.55 10.52 -38.17
N VAL A 175 -23.30 10.52 -36.87
CA VAL A 175 -22.25 9.77 -36.20
C VAL A 175 -22.86 8.75 -35.26
N ILE A 176 -22.51 7.47 -35.45
CA ILE A 176 -22.92 6.37 -34.59
C ILE A 176 -21.66 5.72 -34.03
N PHE A 177 -21.51 5.77 -32.71
CA PHE A 177 -20.50 5.00 -32.00
C PHE A 177 -21.10 3.69 -31.50
N SER A 178 -20.47 2.57 -31.81
CA SER A 178 -20.77 1.27 -31.21
C SER A 178 -19.65 0.91 -30.25
N VAL A 179 -19.99 0.71 -28.97
CA VAL A 179 -19.00 0.47 -27.90
C VAL A 179 -19.44 -0.65 -26.95
N ARG A 180 -18.48 -1.32 -26.33
CA ARG A 180 -18.75 -2.21 -25.20
C ARG A 180 -19.14 -1.45 -23.93
N GLU A 181 -20.11 -1.96 -23.17
CA GLU A 181 -20.71 -1.22 -22.05
C GLU A 181 -19.73 -0.98 -20.89
N GLU A 182 -18.80 -1.90 -20.67
CA GLU A 182 -17.74 -1.78 -19.67
C GLU A 182 -16.75 -0.63 -19.98
N TYR A 183 -16.72 -0.15 -21.24
CA TYR A 183 -15.87 0.98 -21.65
C TYR A 183 -16.56 2.34 -21.57
N LEU A 184 -17.83 2.41 -21.18
CA LEU A 184 -18.54 3.68 -21.04
C LEU A 184 -17.82 4.66 -20.10
N GLY A 185 -17.23 4.15 -19.01
CA GLY A 185 -16.47 4.99 -18.08
C GLY A 185 -15.26 5.68 -18.71
N HIS A 186 -14.64 5.05 -19.72
CA HIS A 186 -13.50 5.62 -20.44
C HIS A 186 -13.90 6.79 -21.36
N LEU A 187 -15.19 6.90 -21.73
CA LEU A 187 -15.70 7.97 -22.58
C LEU A 187 -15.84 9.32 -21.86
N TYR A 188 -15.60 9.40 -20.55
CA TYR A 188 -15.76 10.63 -19.77
C TYR A 188 -14.97 11.82 -20.33
N GLU A 189 -13.72 11.61 -20.72
CA GLU A 189 -12.87 12.67 -21.30
C GLU A 189 -13.33 13.09 -22.71
N PHE A 190 -14.00 12.20 -23.43
CA PHE A 190 -14.59 12.50 -24.72
C PHE A 190 -15.88 13.31 -24.54
N GLU A 191 -16.77 12.88 -23.64
CA GLU A 191 -18.00 13.60 -23.30
C GLU A 191 -17.72 15.03 -22.82
N ARG A 192 -16.67 15.24 -22.01
CA ARG A 192 -16.27 16.60 -21.59
C ARG A 192 -15.95 17.54 -22.75
N ARG A 193 -15.51 17.01 -23.89
CA ARG A 193 -15.16 17.77 -25.10
C ARG A 193 -16.31 17.83 -26.10
N VAL A 194 -17.15 16.79 -26.13
CA VAL A 194 -18.32 16.63 -26.98
C VAL A 194 -19.52 16.23 -26.09
N PRO A 195 -20.20 17.22 -25.47
CA PRO A 195 -21.29 16.96 -24.52
C PRO A 195 -22.49 16.20 -25.12
N GLU A 196 -22.64 16.22 -26.44
CA GLU A 196 -23.68 15.50 -27.17
C GLU A 196 -23.50 13.97 -27.12
N LEU A 197 -22.29 13.48 -26.82
CA LEU A 197 -21.91 12.07 -26.91
C LEU A 197 -22.86 11.10 -26.20
N LEU A 198 -23.23 11.41 -24.95
CA LEU A 198 -24.07 10.54 -24.11
C LEU A 198 -25.56 10.96 -24.10
N ARG A 199 -25.92 12.03 -24.82
CA ARG A 199 -27.29 12.58 -24.83
C ARG A 199 -28.30 11.60 -25.43
N LYS A 200 -27.90 10.89 -26.48
CA LYS A 200 -28.73 9.87 -27.14
C LYS A 200 -27.97 8.56 -27.21
N LYS A 201 -28.36 7.62 -26.36
CA LYS A 201 -27.74 6.31 -26.25
C LYS A 201 -28.76 5.19 -26.28
N LEU A 202 -28.46 4.12 -27.02
CA LEU A 202 -29.24 2.90 -27.08
C LEU A 202 -28.43 1.76 -26.47
N ARG A 203 -28.99 1.11 -25.46
CA ARG A 203 -28.41 -0.11 -24.90
C ARG A 203 -28.94 -1.32 -25.66
N VAL A 204 -28.04 -2.13 -26.23
CA VAL A 204 -28.36 -3.42 -26.83
C VAL A 204 -28.28 -4.47 -25.72
N GLU A 205 -29.45 -4.90 -25.26
CA GLU A 205 -29.58 -5.89 -24.18
C GLU A 205 -29.21 -7.29 -24.66
N SER A 206 -28.82 -8.16 -23.73
CA SER A 206 -28.61 -9.59 -24.01
C SER A 206 -29.91 -10.29 -24.42
N MET A 207 -29.82 -11.46 -25.04
CA MET A 207 -31.01 -12.15 -25.56
C MET A 207 -31.79 -12.80 -24.45
N THR A 208 -33.05 -12.40 -24.33
CA THR A 208 -34.04 -13.05 -23.47
C THR A 208 -34.60 -14.29 -24.16
N PHE A 209 -35.28 -15.14 -23.39
CA PHE A 209 -35.98 -16.30 -23.92
C PHE A 209 -36.97 -15.92 -25.04
N GLU A 210 -37.74 -14.84 -24.84
CA GLU A 210 -38.71 -14.33 -25.82
C GLU A 210 -38.04 -14.01 -27.16
N LYS A 211 -36.92 -13.29 -27.16
CA LYS A 211 -36.18 -12.94 -28.38
C LYS A 211 -35.56 -14.16 -29.06
N ILE A 212 -35.14 -15.16 -28.29
CA ILE A 212 -34.61 -16.43 -28.84
C ILE A 212 -35.73 -17.23 -29.48
N ASN A 213 -36.91 -17.25 -28.86
CA ASN A 213 -38.09 -17.87 -29.44
C ASN A 213 -38.45 -17.21 -30.78
N ASP A 214 -38.42 -15.88 -30.87
CA ASP A 214 -38.64 -15.16 -32.13
C ASP A 214 -37.62 -15.55 -33.22
N ILE A 215 -36.35 -15.75 -32.86
CA ILE A 215 -35.31 -16.22 -33.80
C ILE A 215 -35.61 -17.64 -34.29
N ILE A 216 -35.84 -18.57 -33.37
CA ILE A 216 -36.06 -19.98 -33.69
C ILE A 216 -37.31 -20.12 -34.57
N GLN A 217 -38.42 -19.47 -34.20
CA GLN A 217 -39.63 -19.46 -35.00
C GLN A 217 -39.44 -18.77 -36.35
N GLY A 218 -38.75 -17.63 -36.39
CA GLY A 218 -38.45 -16.91 -37.64
C GLY A 218 -37.70 -17.78 -38.63
N ILE A 219 -36.68 -18.51 -38.16
CA ILE A 219 -35.89 -19.43 -38.98
C ILE A 219 -36.73 -20.62 -39.44
N GLY A 220 -37.50 -21.25 -38.53
CA GLY A 220 -38.35 -22.39 -38.88
C GLY A 220 -39.43 -22.07 -39.91
N ASN A 221 -39.97 -20.85 -39.88
CA ASN A 221 -41.00 -20.39 -40.80
C ASN A 221 -40.45 -19.87 -42.15
N LEU A 222 -39.14 -19.67 -42.26
CA LEU A 222 -38.53 -19.15 -43.47
C LEU A 222 -38.47 -20.23 -44.55
N LYS A 223 -39.34 -20.10 -45.57
CA LYS A 223 -39.48 -21.08 -46.67
C LYS A 223 -38.18 -21.41 -47.43
N GLN A 224 -37.25 -20.46 -47.48
CA GLN A 224 -35.97 -20.61 -48.18
C GLN A 224 -34.87 -21.18 -47.29
N SER A 225 -35.09 -21.30 -45.98
CA SER A 225 -34.11 -21.87 -45.06
C SER A 225 -33.88 -23.36 -45.36
N ILE A 226 -32.62 -23.79 -45.35
CA ILE A 226 -32.29 -25.23 -45.35
C ILE A 226 -32.49 -25.88 -43.98
N VAL A 227 -32.62 -25.08 -42.92
CA VAL A 227 -32.92 -25.54 -41.58
C VAL A 227 -34.42 -25.37 -41.33
N LYS A 228 -35.10 -26.47 -41.02
CA LYS A 228 -36.52 -26.50 -40.68
C LYS A 228 -36.69 -27.02 -39.26
N LEU A 229 -37.74 -26.58 -38.58
CA LEU A 229 -38.15 -27.18 -37.31
C LEU A 229 -39.18 -28.27 -37.56
N GLU A 230 -39.17 -29.30 -36.73
CA GLU A 230 -40.26 -30.26 -36.68
C GLU A 230 -41.56 -29.57 -36.23
N ASN A 231 -42.62 -29.75 -37.03
CA ASN A 231 -43.91 -29.11 -36.79
C ASN A 231 -44.49 -29.49 -35.43
N GLY A 232 -44.91 -28.49 -34.64
CA GLY A 232 -45.58 -28.68 -33.35
C GLY A 232 -44.63 -28.89 -32.18
N CYS A 233 -43.32 -28.84 -32.40
CA CYS A 233 -42.27 -28.98 -31.39
C CYS A 233 -41.49 -27.68 -31.16
N GLU A 234 -41.90 -26.54 -31.73
CA GLU A 234 -41.10 -25.31 -31.79
C GLU A 234 -40.86 -24.73 -30.39
N GLU A 235 -41.89 -24.69 -29.55
CA GLU A 235 -41.80 -24.17 -28.19
C GLU A 235 -40.95 -25.07 -27.30
N GLU A 236 -41.16 -26.39 -27.33
CA GLU A 236 -40.35 -27.36 -26.57
C GLU A 236 -38.88 -27.31 -27.01
N PHE A 237 -38.63 -27.23 -28.33
CA PHE A 237 -37.30 -27.10 -28.89
C PHE A 237 -36.61 -25.84 -28.35
N CYS A 238 -37.28 -24.68 -28.39
CA CYS A 238 -36.74 -23.42 -27.87
C CYS A 238 -36.41 -23.50 -26.37
N VAL A 239 -37.30 -24.06 -25.55
CA VAL A 239 -37.06 -24.27 -24.11
C VAL A 239 -35.81 -25.11 -23.88
N LYS A 240 -35.66 -26.22 -24.60
CA LYS A 240 -34.50 -27.10 -24.46
C LYS A 240 -33.19 -26.47 -24.94
N VAL A 241 -33.22 -25.73 -26.07
CA VAL A 241 -32.04 -24.98 -26.54
C VAL A 241 -31.62 -23.94 -25.50
N PHE A 242 -32.57 -23.18 -24.96
CA PHE A 242 -32.29 -22.18 -23.94
C PHE A 242 -31.71 -22.80 -22.68
N GLN A 243 -32.28 -23.91 -22.19
CA GLN A 243 -31.77 -24.63 -21.02
C GLN A 243 -30.37 -25.21 -21.24
N LYS A 244 -30.12 -25.82 -22.40
CA LYS A 244 -28.81 -26.42 -22.72
C LYS A 244 -27.70 -25.38 -22.81
N ILE A 245 -27.96 -24.22 -23.43
CA ILE A 245 -26.95 -23.17 -23.57
C ILE A 245 -26.75 -22.39 -22.25
N LYS A 246 -27.82 -22.16 -21.49
CA LYS A 246 -27.73 -21.49 -20.19
C LYS A 246 -26.94 -22.34 -19.16
N GLY A 247 -26.94 -23.66 -19.32
CA GLY A 247 -26.31 -24.59 -18.39
C GLY A 247 -26.99 -24.58 -17.01
N SER A 248 -26.22 -24.91 -15.97
CA SER A 248 -26.67 -25.00 -14.58
C SER A 248 -26.69 -23.66 -13.83
N GLU A 249 -26.30 -22.56 -14.47
CA GLU A 249 -26.23 -21.24 -13.85
C GLU A 249 -27.58 -20.50 -13.93
N ASN A 250 -27.89 -19.69 -12.91
CA ASN A 250 -29.09 -18.84 -12.84
C ASN A 250 -29.07 -17.63 -13.82
N LYS A 251 -28.37 -17.71 -14.96
CA LYS A 251 -28.30 -16.63 -15.96
C LYS A 251 -29.67 -16.38 -16.60
N ILE A 252 -30.11 -15.12 -16.69
CA ILE A 252 -31.43 -14.77 -17.24
C ILE A 252 -31.39 -14.66 -18.77
N SER A 253 -30.19 -14.52 -19.35
CA SER A 253 -29.97 -14.24 -20.76
C SER A 253 -28.81 -15.06 -21.33
N ILE A 254 -28.77 -15.16 -22.66
CA ILE A 254 -27.73 -15.87 -23.41
C ILE A 254 -27.04 -14.89 -24.38
N GLU A 255 -25.74 -15.07 -24.58
CA GLU A 255 -24.97 -14.36 -25.60
C GLU A 255 -25.22 -14.97 -26.99
N LEU A 256 -25.49 -14.16 -28.02
CA LEU A 256 -25.80 -14.66 -29.38
C LEU A 256 -24.75 -15.62 -29.96
N PRO A 257 -23.43 -15.39 -29.77
CA PRO A 257 -22.39 -16.31 -30.24
C PRO A 257 -22.63 -17.76 -29.82
N TYR A 258 -23.06 -17.98 -28.58
CA TYR A 258 -23.30 -19.33 -28.05
C TYR A 258 -24.48 -19.98 -28.77
N LEU A 259 -25.55 -19.22 -29.03
CA LEU A 259 -26.71 -19.71 -29.78
C LEU A 259 -26.33 -20.07 -31.22
N GLN A 260 -25.57 -19.22 -31.91
CA GLN A 260 -25.15 -19.47 -33.28
C GLN A 260 -24.25 -20.70 -33.40
N VAL A 261 -23.25 -20.84 -32.52
CA VAL A 261 -22.35 -22.01 -32.52
C VAL A 261 -23.11 -23.28 -32.13
N PHE A 262 -24.02 -23.19 -31.15
CA PHE A 262 -24.86 -24.32 -30.75
C PHE A 262 -25.72 -24.84 -31.91
N LEU A 263 -26.39 -23.95 -32.64
CA LEU A 263 -27.26 -24.32 -33.75
C LEU A 263 -26.47 -24.80 -34.98
N ASP A 264 -25.28 -24.24 -35.23
CA ASP A 264 -24.36 -24.75 -36.28
C ASP A 264 -23.85 -26.15 -35.92
N LYS A 265 -23.50 -26.40 -34.66
CA LYS A 265 -23.09 -27.74 -34.19
C LYS A 265 -24.23 -28.75 -34.31
N LEU A 266 -25.45 -28.38 -33.95
CA LEU A 266 -26.63 -29.23 -34.13
C LEU A 266 -26.88 -29.55 -35.61
N TYR A 267 -26.71 -28.57 -36.49
CA TYR A 267 -26.80 -28.80 -37.94
C TYR A 267 -25.76 -29.83 -38.42
N LEU A 268 -24.51 -29.69 -37.98
CA LEU A 268 -23.42 -30.60 -38.36
C LEU A 268 -23.61 -32.00 -37.79
N ASP A 269 -24.11 -32.15 -36.56
CA ASP A 269 -24.41 -33.45 -35.96
C ASP A 269 -25.55 -34.18 -36.69
N ILE A 270 -26.55 -33.45 -37.17
CA ILE A 270 -27.67 -34.01 -37.94
C ILE A 270 -27.26 -34.42 -39.35
N THR A 271 -26.46 -33.60 -40.03
CA THR A 271 -26.21 -33.74 -41.48
C THR A 271 -24.84 -34.31 -41.84
N GLY A 272 -23.83 -34.11 -41.00
CA GLY A 272 -22.43 -34.33 -41.33
C GLY A 272 -21.88 -33.41 -42.42
N ASP A 273 -22.61 -32.36 -42.82
CA ASP A 273 -22.31 -31.54 -43.99
C ASP A 273 -21.59 -30.23 -43.61
N GLU A 274 -20.27 -30.21 -43.69
CA GLU A 274 -19.47 -29.01 -43.42
C GLU A 274 -19.73 -27.85 -44.39
N LYS A 275 -20.26 -28.14 -45.60
CA LYS A 275 -20.55 -27.12 -46.62
C LYS A 275 -21.88 -26.40 -46.38
N ARG A 276 -22.73 -26.94 -45.50
CA ARG A 276 -24.03 -26.36 -45.14
C ARG A 276 -24.97 -26.19 -46.35
N GLU A 277 -25.07 -27.23 -47.17
CA GLU A 277 -25.89 -27.26 -48.38
C GLU A 277 -27.11 -28.20 -48.23
N THR A 278 -27.04 -29.14 -47.29
CA THR A 278 -28.04 -30.18 -47.04
C THR A 278 -29.20 -29.64 -46.19
N GLU A 279 -30.44 -30.07 -46.46
CA GLU A 279 -31.55 -29.72 -45.58
C GLU A 279 -31.45 -30.47 -44.24
N ALA A 280 -31.67 -29.75 -43.14
CA ALA A 280 -31.72 -30.31 -41.79
C ALA A 280 -33.08 -30.06 -41.15
N VAL A 281 -33.61 -31.08 -40.46
CA VAL A 281 -34.81 -30.94 -39.63
C VAL A 281 -34.39 -31.00 -38.17
N PHE A 282 -34.54 -29.88 -37.48
CA PHE A 282 -34.25 -29.75 -36.07
C PHE A 282 -35.44 -30.28 -35.27
N ASN A 283 -35.16 -31.24 -34.40
CA ASN A 283 -36.14 -31.87 -33.51
C ASN A 283 -35.55 -32.06 -32.11
N VAL A 284 -36.43 -32.38 -31.16
CA VAL A 284 -36.07 -32.56 -29.76
C VAL A 284 -35.18 -33.79 -29.54
N GLU A 285 -35.29 -34.83 -30.38
CA GLU A 285 -34.46 -36.03 -30.26
C GLU A 285 -32.99 -35.75 -30.60
N SER A 286 -32.74 -35.03 -31.69
CA SER A 286 -31.41 -34.59 -32.11
C SER A 286 -30.76 -33.70 -31.04
N LEU A 287 -31.54 -32.83 -30.40
CA LEU A 287 -31.05 -32.05 -29.25
C LEU A 287 -30.63 -32.92 -28.07
N ASN A 288 -31.35 -34.00 -27.77
CA ASN A 288 -31.02 -34.87 -26.64
C ASN A 288 -29.76 -35.73 -26.91
N LYS A 289 -29.49 -36.06 -28.19
CA LYS A 289 -28.25 -36.75 -28.60
C LYS A 289 -27.04 -35.85 -28.43
N LEU A 290 -27.23 -34.56 -28.64
CA LEU A 290 -26.24 -33.54 -28.33
C LEU A 290 -26.08 -33.45 -26.81
N GLY A 291 -24.89 -33.79 -26.32
CA GLY A 291 -24.57 -33.80 -24.88
C GLY A 291 -24.82 -32.45 -24.18
N ASP A 292 -24.64 -32.40 -22.86
CA ASP A 292 -24.71 -31.11 -22.15
C ASP A 292 -23.53 -30.24 -22.56
N ILE A 293 -23.85 -29.14 -23.25
CA ILE A 293 -22.86 -28.21 -23.76
C ILE A 293 -22.70 -27.07 -22.75
N GLY A 294 -22.07 -27.37 -21.61
CA GLY A 294 -21.85 -26.39 -20.54
C GLY A 294 -21.12 -25.15 -21.07
N ASP A 295 -19.99 -25.34 -21.77
CA ASP A 295 -19.18 -24.28 -22.37
C ASP A 295 -19.01 -24.50 -23.88
N VAL A 296 -20.09 -24.28 -24.64
CA VAL A 296 -20.17 -24.47 -26.11
C VAL A 296 -18.95 -23.95 -26.87
N LEU A 297 -18.50 -22.74 -26.54
CA LEU A 297 -17.38 -22.11 -27.23
C LEU A 297 -16.03 -22.72 -26.83
N GLN A 298 -15.88 -23.15 -25.57
CA GLN A 298 -14.65 -23.76 -25.09
C GLN A 298 -14.45 -25.14 -25.70
N ASP A 299 -15.49 -25.98 -25.67
CA ASP A 299 -15.48 -27.31 -26.27
C ASP A 299 -15.21 -27.22 -27.78
N PHE A 300 -15.87 -26.27 -28.45
CA PHE A 300 -15.65 -26.00 -29.87
C PHE A 300 -14.18 -25.63 -30.14
N LEU A 301 -13.61 -24.69 -29.39
CA LEU A 301 -12.22 -24.29 -29.56
C LEU A 301 -11.25 -25.45 -29.32
N ASP A 302 -11.42 -26.21 -28.23
CA ASP A 302 -10.57 -27.36 -27.89
C ASP A 302 -10.61 -28.45 -28.98
N GLU A 303 -11.78 -28.68 -29.58
CA GLU A 303 -11.97 -29.60 -30.70
C GLU A 303 -11.24 -29.12 -31.95
N GLN A 304 -11.38 -27.83 -32.31
CA GLN A 304 -10.68 -27.26 -33.47
C GLN A 304 -9.16 -27.27 -33.30
N VAL A 305 -8.67 -26.97 -32.11
CA VAL A 305 -7.23 -27.01 -31.78
C VAL A 305 -6.70 -28.42 -31.83
N SER A 306 -7.44 -29.38 -31.28
CA SER A 306 -7.03 -30.80 -31.31
C SER A 306 -7.01 -31.35 -32.73
N SER A 307 -7.93 -30.88 -33.58
CA SER A 307 -8.00 -31.27 -34.99
C SER A 307 -6.85 -30.66 -35.80
N ALA A 308 -6.59 -29.35 -35.64
CA ALA A 308 -5.44 -28.67 -36.24
C ALA A 308 -4.11 -29.29 -35.81
N ALA A 309 -3.94 -29.61 -34.53
CA ALA A 309 -2.73 -30.23 -34.00
C ALA A 309 -2.45 -31.60 -34.66
N ARG A 310 -3.50 -32.40 -34.92
CA ARG A 310 -3.37 -33.68 -35.64
C ARG A 310 -3.08 -33.47 -37.12
N GLU A 311 -3.74 -32.52 -37.77
CA GLU A 311 -3.58 -32.24 -39.21
C GLU A 311 -2.17 -31.74 -39.53
N PHE A 312 -1.64 -30.83 -38.70
CA PHE A 312 -0.32 -30.25 -38.91
C PHE A 312 0.81 -31.03 -38.22
N ASN A 313 0.48 -32.05 -37.42
CA ASN A 313 1.42 -32.85 -36.62
C ASN A 313 2.27 -31.99 -35.65
N PHE A 314 1.60 -31.12 -34.90
CA PHE A 314 2.21 -30.27 -33.86
C PHE A 314 1.55 -30.48 -32.50
N GLU A 315 2.22 -30.03 -31.45
CA GLU A 315 1.65 -30.02 -30.10
C GLU A 315 0.50 -29.01 -30.01
N ARG A 316 -0.52 -29.36 -29.22
CA ARG A 316 -1.69 -28.48 -29.00
C ARG A 316 -1.29 -27.11 -28.47
N GLU A 317 -0.25 -27.05 -27.64
CA GLU A 317 0.29 -25.81 -27.06
C GLU A 317 0.77 -24.83 -28.13
N VAL A 318 1.38 -25.31 -29.22
CA VAL A 318 1.84 -24.46 -30.33
C VAL A 318 0.64 -23.81 -31.05
N ILE A 319 -0.38 -24.61 -31.35
CA ILE A 319 -1.62 -24.14 -31.98
C ILE A 319 -2.33 -23.12 -31.06
N TRP A 320 -2.30 -23.38 -29.75
CA TRP A 320 -2.90 -22.49 -28.76
C TRP A 320 -2.15 -21.17 -28.62
N LYS A 321 -0.81 -21.21 -28.67
CA LYS A 321 0.03 -20.02 -28.71
C LYS A 321 -0.24 -19.15 -29.93
N ILE A 322 -0.53 -19.75 -31.09
CA ILE A 322 -0.93 -18.99 -32.30
C ILE A 322 -2.23 -18.23 -32.05
N LEU A 323 -3.27 -18.90 -31.52
CA LEU A 323 -4.55 -18.23 -31.22
C LEU A 323 -4.43 -17.18 -30.10
N SER A 324 -3.66 -17.48 -29.05
CA SER A 324 -3.39 -16.57 -27.93
C SER A 324 -2.70 -15.27 -28.37
N SER A 325 -1.99 -15.28 -29.50
CA SER A 325 -1.32 -14.09 -30.04
C SER A 325 -2.29 -12.99 -30.49
N PHE A 326 -3.52 -13.34 -30.86
CA PHE A 326 -4.59 -12.44 -31.32
C PHE A 326 -5.49 -11.92 -30.19
N VAL A 327 -5.08 -12.09 -28.94
CA VAL A 327 -5.91 -11.79 -27.77
C VAL A 327 -5.12 -10.91 -26.81
N THR A 328 -5.73 -9.83 -26.34
CA THR A 328 -5.11 -8.94 -25.34
C THR A 328 -5.10 -9.60 -23.96
N LEU A 329 -4.37 -9.00 -23.01
CA LEU A 329 -4.43 -9.42 -21.60
C LEU A 329 -5.84 -9.38 -21.01
N ASP A 330 -6.63 -8.40 -21.45
CA ASP A 330 -7.97 -8.15 -20.93
C ASP A 330 -9.02 -9.08 -21.58
N GLY A 331 -8.59 -10.10 -22.35
CA GLY A 331 -9.44 -11.10 -22.97
C GLY A 331 -10.18 -10.61 -24.21
N THR A 332 -9.72 -9.53 -24.82
CA THR A 332 -10.35 -8.93 -26.02
C THR A 332 -9.58 -9.33 -27.26
N LYS A 333 -10.22 -9.34 -28.43
CA LYS A 333 -9.48 -9.58 -29.68
C LYS A 333 -8.49 -8.44 -29.96
N GLU A 334 -7.40 -8.78 -30.64
CA GLU A 334 -6.38 -7.86 -31.13
C GLU A 334 -6.15 -8.12 -32.62
N PRO A 335 -6.42 -7.15 -33.50
CA PRO A 335 -6.13 -7.27 -34.93
C PRO A 335 -4.62 -7.15 -35.18
N LEU A 336 -4.07 -8.05 -36.00
CA LEU A 336 -2.64 -8.14 -36.29
C LEU A 336 -2.36 -8.34 -37.77
N SER A 337 -1.33 -7.66 -38.26
CA SER A 337 -0.80 -7.90 -39.60
C SER A 337 0.00 -9.21 -39.62
N ILE A 338 0.16 -9.79 -40.80
CA ILE A 338 0.96 -11.02 -40.96
C ILE A 338 2.41 -10.85 -40.44
N ASN A 339 2.98 -9.66 -40.63
CA ASN A 339 4.33 -9.34 -40.16
C ASN A 339 4.42 -9.27 -38.63
N GLU A 340 3.40 -8.69 -37.98
CA GLU A 340 3.33 -8.65 -36.51
C GLU A 340 3.17 -10.04 -35.92
N ILE A 341 2.36 -10.90 -36.55
CA ILE A 341 2.19 -12.29 -36.11
C ILE A 341 3.54 -13.03 -36.18
N TYR A 342 4.25 -12.93 -37.31
CA TYR A 342 5.58 -13.54 -37.44
C TYR A 342 6.61 -12.98 -36.46
N SER A 343 6.54 -11.68 -36.15
CA SER A 343 7.40 -11.08 -35.13
C SER A 343 7.08 -11.59 -33.72
N ARG A 344 5.79 -11.72 -33.37
CA ARG A 344 5.34 -12.20 -32.05
C ARG A 344 5.65 -13.68 -31.84
N LEU A 345 5.57 -14.48 -32.91
CA LEU A 345 5.74 -15.93 -32.91
C LEU A 345 7.04 -16.35 -33.58
N SER A 346 8.13 -15.62 -33.29
CA SER A 346 9.42 -15.83 -33.95
C SER A 346 10.04 -17.21 -33.73
N ASP A 347 9.58 -17.92 -32.70
CA ASP A 347 10.00 -19.28 -32.35
C ASP A 347 9.27 -20.36 -33.15
N ILE A 348 8.23 -20.00 -33.90
CA ILE A 348 7.43 -20.91 -34.72
C ILE A 348 7.73 -20.63 -36.21
N ASN A 349 7.81 -21.70 -37.02
CA ASN A 349 8.02 -21.56 -38.46
C ASN A 349 6.83 -20.83 -39.12
N GLN A 350 7.11 -19.83 -39.96
CA GLN A 350 6.12 -19.01 -40.65
C GLN A 350 5.11 -19.83 -41.47
N SER A 351 5.53 -20.94 -42.09
CA SER A 351 4.63 -21.81 -42.86
C SER A 351 3.57 -22.48 -41.98
N ILE A 352 3.93 -22.84 -40.75
CA ILE A 352 2.99 -23.44 -39.78
C ILE A 352 1.99 -22.39 -39.33
N ILE A 353 2.47 -21.19 -38.99
CA ILE A 353 1.64 -20.07 -38.59
C ILE A 353 0.60 -19.79 -39.67
N PHE A 354 1.05 -19.67 -40.92
CA PHE A 354 0.15 -19.39 -42.05
C PHE A 354 -0.87 -20.51 -42.27
N ASN A 355 -0.47 -21.77 -42.26
CA ASN A 355 -1.38 -22.91 -42.40
C ASN A 355 -2.41 -22.97 -41.27
N ALA A 356 -2.00 -22.71 -40.03
CA ALA A 356 -2.91 -22.66 -38.88
C ALA A 356 -3.89 -21.48 -38.99
N ILE A 357 -3.44 -20.31 -39.44
CA ILE A 357 -4.31 -19.16 -39.70
C ILE A 357 -5.36 -19.53 -40.76
N GLN A 358 -4.95 -20.11 -41.89
CA GLN A 358 -5.87 -20.53 -42.94
C GLN A 358 -6.86 -21.59 -42.45
N TYR A 359 -6.42 -22.52 -41.61
CA TYR A 359 -7.28 -23.51 -40.98
C TYR A 359 -8.38 -22.85 -40.14
N PHE A 360 -7.99 -21.92 -39.25
CA PHE A 360 -8.92 -21.21 -38.40
C PHE A 360 -9.80 -20.21 -39.14
N GLU A 361 -9.32 -19.66 -40.26
CA GLU A 361 -10.10 -18.83 -41.16
C GLU A 361 -11.23 -19.64 -41.84
N ASN A 362 -10.90 -20.81 -42.40
CA ASN A 362 -11.89 -21.72 -42.99
C ASN A 362 -12.96 -22.20 -41.99
N ARG A 363 -12.62 -22.21 -40.70
CA ARG A 363 -13.51 -22.58 -39.59
C ARG A 363 -14.15 -21.38 -38.89
N ARG A 364 -13.99 -20.16 -39.43
CA ARG A 364 -14.59 -18.91 -38.91
C ARG A 364 -14.18 -18.57 -37.47
N ILE A 365 -12.99 -18.99 -37.04
CA ILE A 365 -12.37 -18.60 -35.75
C ILE A 365 -11.52 -17.36 -35.93
N ILE A 366 -10.75 -17.30 -37.02
CA ILE A 366 -9.99 -16.13 -37.44
C ILE A 366 -10.69 -15.50 -38.65
N ARG A 367 -10.59 -14.18 -38.76
CA ARG A 367 -11.06 -13.42 -39.92
C ARG A 367 -9.92 -12.58 -40.48
N PHE A 368 -9.83 -12.52 -41.80
CA PHE A 368 -9.04 -11.52 -42.51
C PHE A 368 -9.90 -10.32 -42.90
N SER A 369 -9.40 -9.12 -42.62
CA SER A 369 -9.98 -7.87 -43.12
C SER A 369 -9.16 -7.37 -44.30
N GLU A 370 -9.69 -7.48 -45.52
CA GLU A 370 -9.01 -6.98 -46.73
C GLU A 370 -8.76 -5.47 -46.66
N LYS A 371 -9.70 -4.70 -46.09
CA LYS A 371 -9.57 -3.23 -45.98
C LYS A 371 -8.41 -2.81 -45.09
N GLU A 372 -8.22 -3.51 -43.98
CA GLU A 372 -7.19 -3.21 -42.98
C GLU A 372 -5.90 -4.03 -43.19
N GLN A 373 -5.94 -5.10 -44.00
CA GLN A 373 -4.87 -6.09 -44.17
C GLN A 373 -4.44 -6.74 -42.83
N MET A 374 -5.43 -6.98 -41.95
CA MET A 374 -5.23 -7.52 -40.60
C MET A 374 -6.03 -8.80 -40.40
N PHE A 375 -5.48 -9.71 -39.59
CA PHE A 375 -6.14 -10.90 -39.08
C PHE A 375 -6.58 -10.66 -37.63
N GLU A 376 -7.77 -11.12 -37.27
CA GLU A 376 -8.29 -11.05 -35.90
C GLU A 376 -9.14 -12.28 -35.54
N ILE A 377 -9.35 -12.51 -34.25
CA ILE A 377 -10.39 -13.46 -33.81
C ILE A 377 -11.77 -12.94 -34.24
N ALA A 378 -12.62 -13.83 -34.74
CA ALA A 378 -13.93 -13.48 -35.28
C ALA A 378 -14.82 -12.77 -34.24
N HIS A 379 -14.75 -13.16 -32.96
CA HIS A 379 -15.59 -12.62 -31.90
C HIS A 379 -14.90 -12.56 -30.52
N ASP A 380 -15.23 -11.56 -29.69
CA ASP A 380 -14.64 -11.40 -28.35
C ASP A 380 -14.95 -12.56 -27.41
N SER A 381 -16.14 -13.17 -27.50
CA SER A 381 -16.46 -14.35 -26.67
C SER A 381 -15.44 -15.48 -26.90
N LEU A 382 -14.91 -15.67 -28.12
CA LEU A 382 -13.79 -16.59 -28.36
C LEU A 382 -12.48 -16.07 -27.75
N ALA A 383 -12.18 -14.78 -27.91
CA ALA A 383 -10.99 -14.17 -27.33
C ALA A 383 -10.95 -14.35 -25.81
N ASN A 384 -12.09 -14.16 -25.14
CA ASN A 384 -12.24 -14.39 -23.72
C ASN A 384 -11.94 -15.86 -23.36
N GLN A 385 -12.53 -16.83 -24.07
CA GLN A 385 -12.26 -18.25 -23.85
C GLN A 385 -10.78 -18.61 -24.05
N ILE A 386 -10.13 -18.10 -25.10
CA ILE A 386 -8.69 -18.26 -25.33
C ILE A 386 -7.89 -17.68 -24.15
N SER A 387 -8.27 -16.51 -23.65
CA SER A 387 -7.56 -15.86 -22.54
C SER A 387 -7.65 -16.65 -21.22
N THR A 388 -8.78 -17.30 -20.93
CA THR A 388 -8.96 -18.11 -19.71
C THR A 388 -8.10 -19.36 -19.65
N ARG A 389 -7.61 -19.82 -20.81
CA ARG A 389 -6.74 -21.00 -20.93
C ARG A 389 -5.25 -20.68 -20.81
N ARG A 390 -4.88 -19.40 -20.67
CA ARG A 390 -3.47 -19.00 -20.56
C ARG A 390 -2.85 -19.52 -19.27
N SER A 391 -1.59 -19.89 -19.35
CA SER A 391 -0.82 -20.22 -18.16
C SER A 391 -0.48 -18.95 -17.37
N ASN A 392 -0.23 -19.10 -16.06
CA ASN A 392 0.23 -17.96 -15.23
C ASN A 392 1.52 -17.34 -15.78
N GLU A 393 2.37 -18.14 -16.42
CA GLU A 393 3.61 -17.68 -17.05
C GLU A 393 3.33 -16.82 -18.28
N GLU A 394 2.40 -17.22 -19.15
CA GLU A 394 1.98 -16.43 -20.31
C GLU A 394 1.36 -15.09 -19.88
N ILE A 395 0.50 -15.11 -18.87
CA ILE A 395 -0.10 -13.89 -18.30
C ILE A 395 1.00 -12.96 -17.80
N ALA A 396 1.97 -13.46 -17.05
CA ALA A 396 3.09 -12.67 -16.55
C ALA A 396 3.93 -12.07 -17.68
N VAL A 397 4.27 -12.84 -18.72
CA VAL A 397 5.03 -12.34 -19.89
C VAL A 397 4.28 -11.18 -20.57
N LEU A 398 2.97 -11.33 -20.77
CA LEU A 398 2.15 -10.28 -21.37
C LEU A 398 2.03 -9.05 -20.46
N GLU A 399 1.89 -9.21 -19.14
CA GLU A 399 1.86 -8.10 -18.18
C GLU A 399 3.17 -7.30 -18.19
N VAL A 400 4.31 -8.02 -18.22
CA VAL A 400 5.63 -7.42 -18.35
C VAL A 400 5.74 -6.65 -19.67
N SER A 401 5.28 -7.24 -20.77
CA SER A 401 5.28 -6.57 -22.08
C SER A 401 4.43 -5.30 -22.07
N ARG A 402 3.20 -5.34 -21.51
CA ARG A 402 2.30 -4.18 -21.38
C ARG A 402 2.94 -3.08 -20.53
N LEU A 403 3.56 -3.44 -19.41
CA LEU A 403 4.22 -2.49 -18.52
C LEU A 403 5.41 -1.79 -19.18
N ILE A 404 6.24 -2.54 -19.91
CA ILE A 404 7.40 -1.98 -20.64
C ILE A 404 6.94 -1.06 -21.76
N LYS A 405 5.98 -1.50 -22.57
CA LYS A 405 5.40 -0.70 -23.68
C LYS A 405 4.72 0.57 -23.19
N TYR A 406 3.96 0.48 -22.09
CA TYR A 406 3.31 1.63 -21.49
C TYR A 406 4.33 2.69 -21.06
N GLN A 407 5.40 2.27 -20.37
CA GLN A 407 6.47 3.17 -19.93
C GLN A 407 7.33 3.68 -21.09
N SER A 408 7.47 2.93 -22.18
CA SER A 408 8.26 3.38 -23.35
C SER A 408 7.54 4.42 -24.19
N ASN A 409 6.21 4.39 -24.23
CA ASN A 409 5.38 5.32 -25.01
C ASN A 409 5.09 6.65 -24.30
N LEU A 410 5.47 6.81 -23.03
CA LEU A 410 5.38 8.09 -22.34
C LEU A 410 6.46 9.05 -22.87
N LYS A 411 6.09 10.33 -23.08
CA LYS A 411 7.05 11.39 -23.46
C LYS A 411 8.18 11.45 -22.42
N ASP A 412 9.41 11.76 -22.84
CA ASP A 412 10.59 11.78 -21.95
C ASP A 412 10.39 12.58 -20.65
N ASN A 413 9.61 13.66 -20.68
CA ASN A 413 9.32 14.49 -19.51
C ASN A 413 8.34 13.85 -18.50
N ALA A 414 7.54 12.86 -18.94
CA ALA A 414 6.57 12.11 -18.15
C ALA A 414 6.96 10.63 -17.97
N ARG A 415 8.12 10.23 -18.50
CA ARG A 415 8.62 8.86 -18.46
C ARG A 415 9.20 8.58 -17.07
N GLU A 416 8.52 7.76 -16.29
CA GLU A 416 9.04 7.32 -15.00
C GLU A 416 9.91 6.07 -15.19
N LEU A 417 11.08 6.06 -14.56
CA LEU A 417 11.91 4.86 -14.53
C LEU A 417 11.25 3.77 -13.68
N LEU A 418 11.48 2.52 -14.06
CA LEU A 418 10.92 1.37 -13.36
C LEU A 418 11.48 1.26 -11.94
N SER A 419 10.60 1.08 -10.97
CA SER A 419 11.00 0.90 -9.57
C SER A 419 11.78 -0.41 -9.36
N ALA A 420 12.54 -0.49 -8.27
CA ALA A 420 13.29 -1.70 -7.93
C ALA A 420 12.41 -2.96 -7.76
N LYS A 421 11.12 -2.80 -7.41
CA LYS A 421 10.16 -3.92 -7.33
C LYS A 421 9.70 -4.35 -8.72
N GLN A 422 9.39 -3.41 -9.60
CA GLN A 422 9.01 -3.70 -10.99
C GLN A 422 10.17 -4.36 -11.74
N LEU A 423 11.41 -3.89 -11.56
CA LEU A 423 12.59 -4.52 -12.14
C LEU A 423 12.74 -5.99 -11.71
N ALA A 424 12.57 -6.28 -10.41
CA ALA A 424 12.62 -7.65 -9.90
C ALA A 424 11.47 -8.53 -10.43
N PHE A 425 10.31 -7.94 -10.74
CA PHE A 425 9.19 -8.64 -11.35
C PHE A 425 9.41 -8.94 -12.83
N ILE A 426 9.98 -8.01 -13.61
CA ILE A 426 10.18 -8.21 -15.05
C ILE A 426 11.38 -9.10 -15.37
N GLU A 427 12.43 -9.10 -14.52
CA GLU A 427 13.72 -9.75 -14.76
C GLU A 427 13.63 -11.22 -15.20
N PRO A 428 12.79 -12.09 -14.60
CA PRO A 428 12.65 -13.49 -15.01
C PRO A 428 12.09 -13.66 -16.43
N TYR A 429 11.35 -12.66 -16.95
CA TYR A 429 10.60 -12.76 -18.19
C TYR A 429 11.25 -12.03 -19.37
N LEU A 430 12.31 -11.24 -19.14
CA LEU A 430 12.97 -10.45 -20.19
C LEU A 430 13.52 -11.29 -21.34
N THR A 431 13.94 -12.53 -21.07
CA THR A 431 14.45 -13.46 -22.10
C THR A 431 13.37 -13.94 -23.06
N HIS A 432 12.11 -13.88 -22.66
CA HIS A 432 10.96 -14.30 -23.47
C HIS A 432 10.41 -13.15 -24.34
N LEU A 433 10.93 -11.93 -24.18
CA LEU A 433 10.44 -10.74 -24.87
C LEU A 433 11.42 -10.23 -25.92
N GLN A 434 10.90 -9.91 -27.10
CA GLN A 434 11.64 -9.14 -28.10
C GLN A 434 11.51 -7.65 -27.82
N LEU A 435 12.56 -7.08 -27.22
CA LEU A 435 12.59 -5.67 -26.83
C LEU A 435 13.21 -4.80 -27.93
N THR A 436 12.55 -3.67 -28.20
CA THR A 436 13.07 -2.59 -29.04
C THR A 436 14.26 -1.87 -28.37
N ILE A 437 15.00 -1.07 -29.14
CA ILE A 437 16.15 -0.31 -28.63
C ILE A 437 15.72 0.63 -27.49
N THR A 438 14.61 1.35 -27.67
CA THR A 438 14.06 2.30 -26.69
C THR A 438 13.59 1.63 -25.41
N GLU A 439 13.10 0.39 -25.49
CA GLU A 439 12.70 -0.41 -24.33
C GLU A 439 13.91 -0.95 -23.57
N LYS A 440 14.96 -1.39 -24.29
CA LYS A 440 16.23 -1.81 -23.68
C LYS A 440 16.89 -0.65 -22.92
N GLU A 441 16.95 0.54 -23.52
CA GLU A 441 17.48 1.74 -22.88
C GLU A 441 16.71 2.12 -21.61
N LEU A 442 15.37 2.05 -21.64
CA LEU A 442 14.54 2.31 -20.47
C LEU A 442 14.87 1.36 -19.31
N ILE A 443 14.99 0.07 -19.61
CA ILE A 443 15.29 -0.95 -18.61
C ILE A 443 16.68 -0.72 -18.02
N GLU A 444 17.68 -0.45 -18.85
CA GLU A 444 19.05 -0.17 -18.41
C GLU A 444 19.12 1.08 -17.52
N GLN A 445 18.50 2.19 -17.94
CA GLN A 445 18.42 3.41 -17.14
C GLN A 445 17.71 3.17 -15.80
N SER A 446 16.66 2.34 -15.80
CA SER A 446 15.92 1.96 -14.61
C SER A 446 16.79 1.15 -13.63
N TYR A 447 17.58 0.19 -14.13
CA TYR A 447 18.53 -0.55 -13.29
C TYR A 447 19.57 0.37 -12.63
N ILE A 448 20.13 1.31 -13.40
CA ILE A 448 21.11 2.29 -12.89
C ILE A 448 20.47 3.17 -11.80
N ALA A 449 19.24 3.65 -12.01
CA ALA A 449 18.52 4.46 -11.04
C ALA A 449 18.19 3.68 -9.77
N ALA A 450 17.68 2.45 -9.89
CA ALA A 450 17.37 1.58 -8.76
C ALA A 450 18.63 1.23 -7.94
N GLU A 451 19.78 1.04 -8.59
CA GLU A 451 21.04 0.79 -7.88
C GLU A 451 21.51 2.03 -7.09
N LYS A 452 21.38 3.23 -7.68
CA LYS A 452 21.67 4.50 -6.98
C LYS A 452 20.76 4.67 -5.77
N GLU A 453 19.45 4.40 -5.91
CA GLU A 453 18.48 4.49 -4.81
C GLU A 453 18.80 3.48 -3.70
N ARG A 454 19.12 2.23 -4.04
CA ARG A 454 19.57 1.18 -3.09
C ARG A 454 20.84 1.61 -2.33
N LYS A 455 21.79 2.26 -3.00
CA LYS A 455 23.00 2.79 -2.35
C LYS A 455 22.68 3.94 -1.39
N GLN A 456 21.75 4.83 -1.75
CA GLN A 456 21.34 5.95 -0.90
C GLN A 456 20.55 5.48 0.34
N THR A 457 19.60 4.57 0.17
CA THR A 457 18.85 3.95 1.29
C THR A 457 19.78 3.22 2.25
N ARG A 458 20.74 2.43 1.75
CA ARG A 458 21.79 1.81 2.61
C ARG A 458 22.59 2.84 3.39
N LYS A 459 22.99 3.96 2.78
CA LYS A 459 23.68 5.06 3.48
C LYS A 459 22.80 5.69 4.57
N ARG A 460 21.51 5.88 4.30
CA ARG A 460 20.54 6.41 5.27
C ARG A 460 20.34 5.46 6.46
N HIS A 461 20.18 4.16 6.20
CA HIS A 461 20.08 3.14 7.25
C HIS A 461 21.34 3.11 8.12
N ARG A 462 22.54 3.16 7.52
CA ARG A 462 23.81 3.26 8.28
C ARG A 462 23.87 4.51 9.15
N ARG A 463 23.45 5.67 8.64
CA ARG A 463 23.38 6.91 9.45
C ARG A 463 22.44 6.77 10.64
N ILE A 464 21.25 6.22 10.42
CA ILE A 464 20.27 5.98 11.49
C ILE A 464 20.83 5.00 12.54
N GLN A 465 21.46 3.91 12.11
CA GLN A 465 22.12 2.96 13.01
C GLN A 465 23.22 3.63 13.85
N MET A 466 24.06 4.49 13.25
CA MET A 466 25.07 5.24 13.99
C MET A 466 24.45 6.18 15.03
N ILE A 467 23.32 6.82 14.72
CA ILE A 467 22.57 7.66 15.67
C ILE A 467 22.09 6.82 16.86
N TYR A 468 21.51 5.64 16.61
CA TYR A 468 21.08 4.74 17.68
C TYR A 468 22.24 4.26 18.56
N VAL A 469 23.37 3.90 17.96
CA VAL A 469 24.58 3.51 18.72
C VAL A 469 25.05 4.69 19.58
N GLY A 470 25.10 5.91 19.03
CA GLY A 470 25.47 7.11 19.78
C GLY A 470 24.53 7.38 20.96
N ALA A 471 23.21 7.28 20.74
CA ALA A 471 22.22 7.44 21.80
C ALA A 471 22.38 6.40 22.93
N SER A 472 22.66 5.14 22.59
CA SER A 472 22.90 4.07 23.56
C SER A 472 24.16 4.32 24.41
N VAL A 473 25.24 4.82 23.80
CA VAL A 473 26.47 5.18 24.53
C VAL A 473 26.22 6.34 25.50
N ILE A 474 25.48 7.37 25.06
CA ILE A 474 25.10 8.49 25.93
C ILE A 474 24.24 8.00 27.10
N SER A 475 23.27 7.11 26.85
CA SER A 475 22.44 6.52 27.90
C SER A 475 23.25 5.70 28.91
N LEU A 476 24.24 4.93 28.44
CA LEU A 476 25.18 4.19 29.30
C LEU A 476 26.02 5.14 30.16
N PHE A 477 26.51 6.24 29.58
CA PHE A 477 27.25 7.26 30.31
C PHE A 477 26.40 7.89 31.41
N PHE A 478 25.16 8.30 31.12
CA PHE A 478 24.25 8.81 32.15
C PHE A 478 23.91 7.77 33.21
N GLY A 479 23.73 6.50 32.84
CA GLY A 479 23.53 5.41 33.79
C GLY A 479 24.73 5.23 34.72
N MET A 480 25.96 5.25 34.19
CA MET A 480 27.18 5.21 34.99
C MET A 480 27.34 6.44 35.90
N TYR A 481 27.03 7.63 35.39
CA TYR A 481 27.09 8.87 36.15
C TYR A 481 26.09 8.84 37.32
N ALA A 482 24.87 8.34 37.11
CA ALA A 482 23.87 8.17 38.16
C ALA A 482 24.33 7.15 39.24
N LEU A 483 24.98 6.06 38.84
CA LEU A 483 25.56 5.09 39.78
C LEU A 483 26.72 5.71 40.60
N PHE A 484 27.53 6.56 39.98
CA PHE A 484 28.60 7.27 40.67
C PHE A 484 28.04 8.24 41.72
N GLN A 485 27.05 9.06 41.34
CA GLN A 485 26.36 9.94 42.28
C GLN A 485 25.70 9.17 43.43
N LYS A 486 25.08 8.01 43.15
CA LYS A 486 24.50 7.16 44.20
C LYS A 486 25.55 6.68 45.20
N ARG A 487 26.74 6.27 44.74
CA ARG A 487 27.83 5.85 45.64
C ARG A 487 28.32 6.99 46.53
N GLU A 488 28.43 8.20 45.98
CA GLU A 488 28.84 9.38 46.74
C GLU A 488 27.80 9.74 47.82
N ALA A 489 26.52 9.66 47.47
CA ALA A 489 25.42 9.85 48.43
C ALA A 489 25.42 8.80 49.56
N ASP A 490 25.67 7.53 49.23
CA ASP A 490 25.75 6.44 50.22
C ASP A 490 26.93 6.65 51.21
N GLN A 491 28.06 7.17 50.74
CA GLN A 491 29.21 7.50 51.60
C GLN A 491 28.90 8.64 52.57
N ASN A 492 28.29 9.72 52.07
CA ASN A 492 27.88 10.85 52.89
C ASN A 492 26.85 10.44 53.95
N TYR A 493 25.94 9.52 53.60
CA TYR A 493 24.95 8.98 54.55
C TYR A 493 25.61 8.17 55.68
N LEU A 494 26.63 7.37 55.37
CA LEU A 494 27.38 6.60 56.37
C LEU A 494 28.19 7.49 57.32
N GLU A 495 28.75 8.59 56.82
CA GLU A 495 29.51 9.54 57.63
C GLU A 495 28.61 10.29 58.61
N LEU A 496 27.43 10.75 58.16
CA LEU A 496 26.39 11.32 59.03
C LEU A 496 25.98 10.35 60.14
N ARG A 497 25.84 9.06 59.82
CA ARG A 497 25.47 8.03 60.81
C ARG A 497 26.56 7.81 61.86
N LYS A 498 27.85 7.90 61.50
CA LYS A 498 28.96 7.81 62.45
C LYS A 498 28.98 9.01 63.40
N ASN A 499 28.85 10.22 62.88
CA ASN A 499 28.84 11.43 63.70
C ASN A 499 27.68 11.44 64.71
N ASN A 500 26.51 10.97 64.29
CA ASN A 500 25.36 10.83 65.19
C ASN A 500 25.61 9.81 66.30
N ALA A 501 26.20 8.65 65.98
CA ALA A 501 26.53 7.61 66.97
C ALA A 501 27.56 8.07 68.02
N GLU A 502 28.55 8.89 67.63
CA GLU A 502 29.51 9.48 68.56
C GLU A 502 28.88 10.48 69.53
N SER A 503 27.81 11.18 69.12
CA SER A 503 27.09 12.10 70.01
C SER A 503 26.32 11.36 71.10
N TYR A 504 25.63 10.27 70.76
CA TYR A 504 24.88 9.45 71.73
C TYR A 504 25.81 8.80 72.78
N PHE A 505 27.01 8.39 72.38
CA PHE A 505 27.99 7.79 73.29
C PHE A 505 28.58 8.80 74.29
N LYS A 506 28.56 10.11 73.97
CA LYS A 506 29.03 11.18 74.88
C LYS A 506 28.00 11.50 75.98
N GLU A 507 26.71 11.45 75.70
CA GLU A 507 25.67 11.71 76.70
C GLU A 507 25.58 10.61 77.76
N GLU A 508 25.74 9.34 77.38
CA GLU A 508 25.62 8.20 78.29
C GLU A 508 26.76 8.16 79.34
N LYS A 509 28.00 8.47 78.92
CA LYS A 509 29.16 8.56 79.82
C LYS A 509 29.09 9.73 80.80
N PHE A 510 28.46 10.84 80.42
CA PHE A 510 28.30 12.01 81.30
C PHE A 510 27.33 11.73 82.45
N SER A 511 26.31 10.91 82.23
CA SER A 511 25.34 10.51 83.25
C SER A 511 25.94 9.59 84.33
N GLN A 512 26.81 8.64 83.93
CA GLN A 512 27.49 7.73 84.85
C GLN A 512 28.47 8.45 85.81
N ALA A 513 29.26 9.39 85.30
CA ALA A 513 30.22 10.15 86.11
C ALA A 513 29.54 11.00 87.21
N LYS A 514 28.31 11.47 86.97
CA LYS A 514 27.54 12.27 87.93
C LYS A 514 27.06 11.45 89.14
N SER A 515 26.81 10.15 88.95
CA SER A 515 26.38 9.24 90.01
C SER A 515 27.52 8.88 90.96
N GLU A 516 28.68 8.52 90.41
CA GLU A 516 29.85 8.10 91.22
C GLU A 516 30.38 9.23 92.11
N TYR A 517 30.29 10.49 91.67
CA TYR A 517 30.75 11.64 92.43
C TYR A 517 29.88 11.93 93.67
N ALA A 518 28.58 11.64 93.62
CA ALA A 518 27.65 11.83 94.74
C ALA A 518 27.88 10.81 95.87
N ASP A 519 28.22 9.56 95.54
CA ASP A 519 28.49 8.51 96.52
C ASP A 519 29.80 8.73 97.29
N LEU A 520 30.83 9.30 96.63
CA LEU A 520 32.12 9.59 97.25
C LEU A 520 32.02 10.67 98.34
N ILE A 521 31.20 11.70 98.12
CA ILE A 521 30.97 12.79 99.08
C ILE A 521 30.27 12.26 100.35
N ASN A 522 29.26 11.39 100.18
CA ASN A 522 28.54 10.80 101.31
C ASN A 522 29.44 9.90 102.17
N THR A 523 30.36 9.17 101.55
CA THR A 523 31.30 8.28 102.24
C THR A 523 32.29 9.09 103.10
N SER A 524 32.76 10.23 102.57
CA SER A 524 33.69 11.14 103.25
C SER A 524 33.07 11.84 104.47
N LEU A 525 31.80 12.26 104.37
CA LEU A 525 31.05 12.88 105.47
C LEU A 525 30.87 11.95 106.67
N ASN A 526 30.68 10.65 106.43
CA ASN A 526 30.52 9.66 107.50
C ASN A 526 31.83 9.39 108.25
N GLN A 527 32.99 9.42 107.56
CA GLN A 527 34.30 9.26 108.19
C GLN A 527 34.66 10.46 109.09
N GLY A 528 34.34 11.70 108.70
CA GLY A 528 34.56 12.90 109.51
C GLY A 528 33.84 12.87 110.88
N ARG A 529 32.62 12.32 110.92
CA ARG A 529 31.87 12.14 112.18
C ARG A 529 32.53 11.16 113.14
N SER A 530 33.12 10.07 112.62
CA SER A 530 33.85 9.09 113.42
C SER A 530 35.05 9.72 114.14
N ILE A 531 35.73 10.66 113.46
CA ILE A 531 36.87 11.40 114.01
C ILE A 531 36.42 12.40 115.09
N SER A 532 35.31 13.13 114.87
CA SER A 532 34.75 14.02 115.90
C SER A 532 34.40 13.30 117.21
N LYS A 533 33.96 12.04 117.12
CA LYS A 533 33.56 11.23 118.27
C LYS A 533 34.75 10.75 119.10
N LYS A 534 35.96 10.68 118.52
CA LYS A 534 37.21 10.29 119.21
C LYS A 534 37.89 11.44 119.96
N ILE A 535 37.47 12.69 119.77
CA ILE A 535 38.10 13.89 120.37
C ILE A 535 37.59 14.17 121.81
N VAL A 536 36.75 13.30 122.39
CA VAL A 536 35.99 13.56 123.64
C VAL A 536 36.76 13.29 124.95
N GLU A 537 38.07 13.01 124.95
CA GLU A 537 38.84 12.75 126.20
C GLU A 537 39.76 13.90 126.67
N CYS A 538 39.52 15.14 126.23
CA CYS A 538 40.23 16.30 126.80
C CYS A 538 39.22 17.37 127.28
N GLU A 539 39.15 17.57 128.59
CA GLU A 539 38.28 18.53 129.31
C GLU A 539 38.63 20.02 129.10
N TYR A 540 39.21 20.36 127.95
CA TYR A 540 39.43 21.74 127.53
C TYR A 540 39.02 21.81 126.05
N LEU A 541 38.06 22.70 125.74
CA LEU A 541 37.57 23.11 124.39
C LEU A 541 36.11 22.72 124.02
N ASP A 542 35.16 22.91 124.94
CA ASP A 542 33.72 22.84 124.64
C ASP A 542 33.26 23.92 123.62
N SER A 543 34.00 25.03 123.52
CA SER A 543 33.75 26.12 122.57
C SER A 543 34.16 25.81 121.13
N VAL A 544 35.18 24.98 120.91
CA VAL A 544 35.62 24.57 119.55
C VAL A 544 34.67 23.55 118.95
N LYS A 545 34.14 22.64 119.77
CA LYS A 545 33.17 21.63 119.35
C LYS A 545 31.90 22.23 118.74
N LYS A 546 31.33 23.27 119.37
CA LYS A 546 30.14 23.97 118.86
C LYS A 546 30.36 24.61 117.49
N ILE A 547 31.54 25.20 117.25
CA ILE A 547 31.89 25.82 115.95
C ILE A 547 32.06 24.74 114.88
N PHE A 548 32.74 23.65 115.21
CA PHE A 548 33.00 22.54 114.30
C PHE A 548 31.68 21.84 113.86
N ASP A 549 30.80 21.55 114.81
CA ASP A 549 29.49 20.93 114.54
C ASP A 549 28.57 21.84 113.71
N SER A 550 28.62 23.17 113.95
CA SER A 550 27.86 24.15 113.18
C SER A 550 28.31 24.21 111.72
N ASN A 551 29.62 24.24 111.46
CA ASN A 551 30.16 24.30 110.10
C ASN A 551 29.88 23.02 109.31
N ILE A 552 29.95 21.84 109.96
CA ILE A 552 29.59 20.57 109.32
C ILE A 552 28.11 20.53 108.93
N ASN A 553 27.21 21.03 109.79
CA ASN A 553 25.79 21.09 109.47
C ASN A 553 25.48 22.05 108.30
N ASN A 554 26.15 23.21 108.24
CA ASN A 554 26.01 24.15 107.12
C ASN A 554 26.48 23.54 105.78
N ALA A 555 27.62 22.84 105.77
CA ALA A 555 28.11 22.15 104.58
C ALA A 555 27.12 21.07 104.08
N ARG A 556 26.40 20.41 105.00
CA ARG A 556 25.39 19.40 104.67
C ARG A 556 24.12 19.98 104.05
N ILE A 557 23.68 21.16 104.49
CA ILE A 557 22.53 21.85 103.89
C ILE A 557 22.87 22.29 102.46
N LEU A 558 24.09 22.79 102.25
CA LEU A 558 24.57 23.22 100.93
C LEU A 558 24.75 22.05 99.97
N SER A 559 25.25 20.90 100.42
CA SER A 559 25.41 19.72 99.55
C SER A 559 24.07 19.08 99.14
N ALA A 560 23.01 19.26 99.94
CA ALA A 560 21.68 18.75 99.65
C ALA A 560 20.96 19.52 98.51
N SER A 561 21.42 20.72 98.13
CA SER A 561 20.78 21.51 97.07
C SER A 561 21.06 20.97 95.65
N GLY A 562 22.13 20.20 95.48
CA GLY A 562 22.52 19.59 94.21
C GLY A 562 22.99 20.55 93.11
N LYS A 563 23.13 21.85 93.39
CA LYS A 563 23.66 22.84 92.43
C LYS A 563 25.19 22.88 92.49
N THR A 564 25.86 22.96 91.34
CA THR A 564 27.33 22.95 91.20
C THR A 564 28.02 24.04 92.02
N GLU A 565 27.46 25.25 92.06
CA GLU A 565 27.99 26.35 92.88
C GLU A 565 27.88 26.09 94.39
N ASP A 566 26.84 25.38 94.84
CA ASP A 566 26.62 25.09 96.25
C ASP A 566 27.53 23.94 96.74
N LEU A 567 27.86 22.99 95.87
CA LEU A 567 28.85 21.93 96.13
C LEU A 567 30.27 22.52 96.30
N LEU A 568 30.67 23.48 95.47
CA LEU A 568 31.95 24.18 95.61
C LEU A 568 32.04 25.01 96.90
N LYS A 569 30.92 25.62 97.31
CA LYS A 569 30.85 26.34 98.61
C LYS A 569 30.92 25.39 99.80
N ALA A 570 30.25 24.25 99.74
CA ALA A 570 30.33 23.23 100.80
C ALA A 570 31.77 22.71 100.98
N ASP A 571 32.49 22.48 99.89
CA ASP A 571 33.89 22.04 99.92
C ASP A 571 34.83 23.10 100.50
N SER A 572 34.61 24.39 100.19
CA SER A 572 35.37 25.51 100.78
C SER A 572 35.17 25.63 102.30
N ILE A 573 33.93 25.48 102.79
CA ILE A 573 33.60 25.53 104.23
C ILE A 573 34.27 24.38 104.97
N PHE A 574 34.26 23.18 104.38
CA PHE A 574 34.90 22.00 104.95
C PHE A 574 36.43 22.18 105.05
N ASN A 575 37.06 22.64 103.96
CA ASN A 575 38.50 22.91 103.91
C ASN A 575 38.97 23.97 104.93
N ASN A 576 38.16 25.00 105.18
CA ASN A 576 38.48 26.03 106.18
C ASN A 576 38.27 25.56 107.62
N THR A 577 37.27 24.70 107.86
CA THR A 577 36.98 24.18 109.22
C THR A 577 38.07 23.23 109.72
N ILE A 578 38.71 22.47 108.83
CA ILE A 578 39.85 21.60 109.17
C ILE A 578 41.12 22.41 109.50
N ARG A 579 41.25 23.64 109.00
CA ARG A 579 42.48 24.45 109.13
C ARG A 579 42.61 25.25 110.43
N LEU A 580 41.55 25.46 111.21
CA LEU A 580 41.58 26.31 112.41
C LEU A 580 41.47 25.47 113.70
N ASN A 581 42.41 25.72 114.63
CA ASN A 581 42.55 25.17 116.00
C ASN A 581 43.11 23.75 116.17
N TYR A 582 44.44 23.58 116.09
CA TYR A 582 45.13 22.59 116.94
C TYR A 582 46.55 23.07 117.35
N PRO A 583 46.82 23.25 118.66
CA PRO A 583 48.17 23.39 119.21
C PRO A 583 48.91 22.04 119.21
N SER A 584 50.23 22.11 119.07
CA SER A 584 51.21 21.02 119.01
C SER A 584 50.97 19.88 120.02
N GLY A 585 50.50 18.71 119.56
CA GLY A 585 50.35 17.56 120.47
C GLY A 585 49.86 16.21 119.94
N ILE A 586 49.41 16.06 118.68
CA ILE A 586 48.90 14.74 118.19
C ILE A 586 49.42 14.44 116.77
N GLN A 587 50.70 14.10 116.64
CA GLN A 587 51.35 13.80 115.35
C GLN A 587 50.97 12.44 114.72
N ARG A 588 50.20 11.57 115.39
CA ARG A 588 49.83 10.24 114.87
C ARG A 588 48.47 10.16 114.16
N LEU A 589 47.56 11.09 114.38
CA LEU A 589 46.26 11.17 113.67
C LEU A 589 46.33 12.03 112.39
N THR A 590 47.32 12.93 112.29
CA THR A 590 47.61 13.76 111.12
C THR A 590 48.09 12.96 109.90
N ALA A 591 48.69 11.78 110.09
CA ALA A 591 49.24 10.97 109.00
C ALA A 591 48.16 10.20 108.20
N GLU A 592 47.11 9.70 108.85
CA GLU A 592 46.01 8.99 108.17
C GLU A 592 45.07 9.95 107.43
N LEU A 593 44.84 11.16 107.97
CA LEU A 593 44.03 12.20 107.34
C LEU A 593 44.71 12.83 106.11
N GLU A 594 46.04 13.01 106.12
CA GLU A 594 46.78 13.46 104.93
C GLU A 594 46.81 12.43 103.80
N LEU A 595 46.76 11.12 104.12
CA LEU A 595 46.77 10.05 103.13
C LEU A 595 45.44 9.98 102.37
N HIS A 596 44.31 10.12 103.07
CA HIS A 596 42.99 10.23 102.44
C HIS A 596 42.81 11.55 101.69
N ARG A 597 43.33 12.67 102.22
CA ARG A 597 43.37 13.98 101.52
C ARG A 597 44.06 13.87 100.15
N ARG A 598 45.18 13.15 100.05
CA ARG A 598 45.90 12.98 98.77
C ARG A 598 45.15 12.10 97.76
N GLN A 599 44.35 11.14 98.21
CA GLN A 599 43.55 10.29 97.31
C GLN A 599 42.32 11.03 96.76
N VAL A 600 41.66 11.85 97.58
CA VAL A 600 40.49 12.63 97.17
C VAL A 600 40.87 13.78 96.22
N ILE A 601 41.99 14.48 96.49
CA ILE A 601 42.49 15.55 95.61
C ILE A 601 42.86 15.00 94.23
N LYS A 602 43.52 13.84 94.16
CA LYS A 602 43.91 13.23 92.88
C LYS A 602 42.70 12.81 92.02
N PHE A 603 41.61 12.37 92.66
CA PHE A 603 40.38 11.99 91.96
C PHE A 603 39.52 13.22 91.53
N CYS A 604 39.63 14.34 92.25
CA CYS A 604 39.01 15.61 91.86
C CYS A 604 39.73 16.27 90.68
N ASP A 605 41.06 16.30 90.70
CA ASP A 605 41.87 16.88 89.63
C ASP A 605 41.67 16.11 88.31
N ASP A 606 41.65 14.78 88.34
CA ASP A 606 41.45 13.95 87.13
C ASP A 606 40.04 14.15 86.51
N ASN A 607 39.00 14.41 87.30
CA ASN A 607 37.63 14.62 86.81
C ASN A 607 37.32 16.08 86.41
N ILE A 608 37.94 17.08 87.06
CA ILE A 608 37.85 18.49 86.65
C ILE A 608 38.61 18.73 85.34
N ILE A 609 39.71 18.00 85.11
CA ILE A 609 40.42 18.01 83.82
C ILE A 609 39.54 17.41 82.72
N ILE A 610 38.80 16.33 82.96
CA ILE A 610 37.88 15.75 81.96
C ILE A 610 36.70 16.69 81.63
N ALA A 611 36.16 17.41 82.62
CA ALA A 611 35.07 18.37 82.40
C ALA A 611 35.54 19.69 81.73
N GLY A 612 36.74 20.18 82.05
CA GLY A 612 37.33 21.38 81.45
C GLY A 612 37.79 21.20 80.00
N THR A 613 38.19 19.99 79.62
CA THR A 613 38.66 19.67 78.25
C THR A 613 37.50 19.50 77.24
N LEU A 614 36.25 19.45 77.71
CA LEU A 614 35.05 19.25 76.87
C LEU A 614 34.27 20.55 76.54
N ILE A 615 34.64 21.71 77.11
CA ILE A 615 33.87 22.97 76.96
C ILE A 615 34.55 24.02 76.07
N ASN A 616 35.85 23.91 75.77
CA ASN A 616 36.52 24.90 74.92
C ASN A 616 37.40 24.22 73.89
N TYR A 617 36.98 24.18 72.62
CA TYR A 617 37.83 24.50 71.47
C TYR A 617 36.99 24.54 70.19
N ASN A 618 36.61 25.76 69.78
CA ASN A 618 36.20 26.11 68.44
C ASN A 618 37.09 27.29 68.00
N MET A 619 38.10 27.01 67.15
CA MET A 619 38.90 27.95 66.34
C MET A 619 39.70 29.05 67.08
N ASN A 620 40.91 29.48 66.72
CA ASN A 620 41.74 29.28 65.54
C ASN A 620 43.17 29.78 65.85
N MET A 621 44.12 29.31 65.03
CA MET A 621 45.32 30.03 64.55
C MET A 621 46.33 30.57 65.57
N ALA A 622 47.06 29.64 66.18
CA ALA A 622 48.50 29.71 66.35
C ALA A 622 49.00 28.25 66.34
N ALA A 623 49.12 27.58 65.18
CA ALA A 623 50.25 27.80 64.28
C ALA A 623 51.51 28.13 65.08
N LEU A 624 52.25 27.10 65.51
CA LEU A 624 53.64 26.87 65.07
C LEU A 624 54.40 25.89 65.97
N GLU A 625 53.99 25.62 67.21
CA GLU A 625 54.89 24.89 68.14
C GLU A 625 54.78 23.36 68.12
N THR A 626 53.62 22.75 67.85
CA THR A 626 53.53 21.27 67.77
C THR A 626 54.00 20.69 66.44
N LEU A 627 54.24 21.55 65.44
CA LEU A 627 55.00 21.23 64.23
C LEU A 627 56.48 20.92 64.56
N GLN A 628 56.98 21.20 65.77
CA GLN A 628 58.28 20.74 66.25
C GLN A 628 58.27 19.34 66.89
N ASN A 629 57.12 18.82 67.32
CA ASN A 629 57.02 17.44 67.81
C ASN A 629 56.79 16.40 66.71
N ILE A 630 56.52 16.86 65.48
CA ILE A 630 56.63 16.07 64.24
C ILE A 630 58.10 15.69 63.92
N LEU A 631 59.10 16.25 64.61
CA LEU A 631 60.53 15.99 64.33
C LEU A 631 61.27 15.09 65.32
N LYS A 632 60.63 14.52 66.37
CA LYS A 632 61.38 13.73 67.38
C LYS A 632 60.94 12.30 67.66
N LEU A 633 59.82 11.80 67.13
CA LEU A 633 59.43 10.39 67.31
C LEU A 633 58.90 9.72 66.03
N GLN A 634 59.69 9.85 64.96
CA GLN A 634 59.96 8.68 64.11
C GLN A 634 60.61 7.60 64.97
N LYS A 635 59.85 6.57 65.38
CA LYS A 635 60.36 5.19 65.42
C LYS A 635 59.20 4.20 65.61
N ASN A 636 59.13 3.27 64.65
CA ASN A 636 58.27 2.08 64.57
C ASN A 636 56.87 2.27 63.98
N ASN A 637 56.90 2.72 62.72
CA ASN A 637 55.84 2.62 61.74
C ASN A 637 56.04 1.35 60.88
N ALA A 638 55.79 0.16 61.45
CA ALA A 638 55.90 -1.13 60.75
C ALA A 638 54.55 -1.86 60.60
N GLU A 639 53.55 -1.56 61.44
CA GLU A 639 52.24 -2.22 61.39
C GLU A 639 51.23 -1.50 60.49
N ALA A 640 51.37 -0.18 60.29
CA ALA A 640 50.48 0.58 59.39
C ALA A 640 50.77 0.34 57.90
N HIS A 641 52.00 -0.02 57.53
CA HIS A 641 52.36 -0.30 56.13
C HIS A 641 51.90 -1.70 55.65
N ASN A 642 51.69 -2.64 56.58
CA ASN A 642 51.20 -3.99 56.26
C ASN A 642 49.67 -4.06 56.13
N LEU A 643 48.92 -3.16 56.79
CA LEU A 643 47.46 -3.08 56.67
C LEU A 643 47.02 -2.48 55.32
N LEU A 644 47.75 -1.48 54.83
CA LEU A 644 47.46 -0.82 53.53
C LEU A 644 47.79 -1.70 52.31
N LYS A 645 48.66 -2.71 52.46
CA LYS A 645 48.97 -3.70 51.40
C LYS A 645 47.92 -4.82 51.29
N LYS A 646 47.13 -5.07 52.34
CA LYS A 646 46.03 -6.05 52.36
C LYS A 646 44.68 -5.50 51.89
N ILE A 647 44.52 -4.18 51.80
CA ILE A 647 43.30 -3.52 51.30
C ILE A 647 43.39 -3.18 49.80
N LYS A 648 44.57 -3.33 49.19
CA LYS A 648 44.84 -2.99 47.77
C LYS A 648 45.03 -4.22 46.85
N LYS A 649 44.70 -5.42 47.34
CA LYS A 649 44.68 -6.70 46.62
C LYS A 649 43.31 -7.33 46.86
#